data_AF-A0A5C4PUD0-F1
#
_entry.id   AF-A0A5C4PUD0-F1
#
_cell.length_a   1.000
_cell.length_b   1.000
_cell.length_c   1.000
_cell.angle_alpha   90.00
_cell.angle_beta   90.00
_cell.angle_gamma   90.00
#
_symmetry.space_group_name_H-M   'P 1'
#
loop_
_entity.id
_entity.type
_entity.pdbx_description
1 polymer ?
#
loop_
_entity_poly.entity_id
_entity_poly.type
_entity_poly.pdbx_seq_one_letter_code
_entity_poly.pdbx_strand_id
1 'polypeptide(L)'
;ELRLFSEIEIAKILLNSYFNDFDKEKIDYQCEPQKINELIKRATQQTKAAAVNGVTADDVVDLQDYATDSFGKSLAALQGSYWAKATALAPRLEIQDRAALFSILWGEVAELTSIYIQFAHALAKLGYPEKVYAPLSAVVKEVDGALSQADSIMNVDMLDRLGSAKDENIQVRPSLNDGTLSGAVDISLAQLTALTAELVFPLINKTRSPTFENVDLLDFPGYRGRLSIKSLPEVSEKELIPQIILRGKVAYLFERYTDSQEMNILIMCTPSNAQSEVNEVGPVLERWIKKTQGDTAEQRSARKPGLLWAITKFDIRIQSDLAKAEGMLKQSWGVGGLLQQTILERFGNYDWINDWSNGKPFNNLFLVRKPGFPVPFLELENEKEIAEREQGQLALMRRTFAADPDVRTYVADPEQKWDAMMLLNDGGMKRISDYLRTIALPEVKQQRIKEQLNEAINHIVENRFSSWYQRDGAEEVSKKRQLANAVANELGKKAMLVGEFLRCLQLPEDTIRSLYFSDMDETALDDKKDQAQEVSNDFGGGFGFDDGFDLFAEPQEMPISPEKTIAEPIVESRFAQAVFKAWIEHLRGISNNDHLMNFFGFSKQNIEALVGELVTGANRLKLQEKLSKVVFKNENAGSKRDQLAERQVFSMNMLIADFIAWLDFINQPLNQRPASRAVKDAAVFEFKEVEKINNLPKLNERTNNFMKNYLFDWFVAFGQFAESNAGHSAGREIDASQNAKLGDVLAIFSASAIN
;
A
#
# COMPACT_ATOMS: atom_id res chain seq x y z
N GLU A 1 20.82 -21.54 -13.14
CA GLU A 1 20.18 -21.64 -11.81
C GLU A 1 18.81 -20.95 -11.91
N LEU A 2 17.80 -21.47 -11.23
CA LEU A 2 16.47 -20.86 -11.17
C LEU A 2 16.16 -20.53 -9.70
N ARG A 3 15.73 -19.29 -9.42
CA ARG A 3 15.15 -18.94 -8.11
C ARG A 3 13.64 -19.06 -8.18
N LEU A 4 13.03 -19.64 -7.15
CA LEU A 4 11.59 -19.91 -7.14
C LEU A 4 10.83 -18.92 -6.24
N PHE A 5 9.56 -18.71 -6.56
CA PHE A 5 8.61 -18.09 -5.65
C PHE A 5 8.30 -19.01 -4.47
N SER A 6 8.07 -18.42 -3.29
CA SER A 6 7.51 -19.15 -2.16
C SER A 6 5.99 -19.33 -2.30
N GLU A 7 5.40 -20.14 -1.42
CA GLU A 7 3.96 -20.43 -1.47
C GLU A 7 3.11 -19.16 -1.27
N ILE A 8 3.55 -18.26 -0.38
CA ILE A 8 2.82 -17.01 -0.12
C ILE A 8 2.89 -16.04 -1.29
N GLU A 9 3.98 -16.04 -2.05
CA GLU A 9 4.12 -15.19 -3.23
C GLU A 9 3.17 -15.61 -4.35
N ILE A 10 2.81 -16.90 -4.44
CA ILE A 10 1.74 -17.35 -5.32
C ILE A 10 0.41 -16.71 -4.90
N ALA A 11 0.11 -16.64 -3.60
CA ALA A 11 -1.09 -15.96 -3.12
C ALA A 11 -1.08 -14.47 -3.49
N LYS A 12 0.07 -13.78 -3.39
CA LYS A 12 0.22 -12.38 -3.83
C LYS A 12 0.01 -12.20 -5.33
N ILE A 13 0.55 -13.10 -6.16
CA ILE A 13 0.33 -13.12 -7.61
C ILE A 13 -1.16 -13.25 -7.94
N LEU A 14 -1.86 -14.20 -7.32
CA LEU A 14 -3.28 -14.45 -7.57
C LEU A 14 -4.16 -13.30 -7.06
N LEU A 15 -3.84 -12.74 -5.89
CA LEU A 15 -4.47 -11.53 -5.36
C LEU A 15 -4.31 -10.35 -6.33
N ASN A 16 -3.10 -10.11 -6.84
CA ASN A 16 -2.83 -9.06 -7.81
C ASN A 16 -3.63 -9.25 -9.10
N SER A 17 -3.58 -10.47 -9.65
CA SER A 17 -4.36 -10.87 -10.82
C SER A 17 -5.85 -10.61 -10.63
N TYR A 18 -6.42 -11.04 -9.50
CA TYR A 18 -7.84 -10.85 -9.22
C TYR A 18 -8.22 -9.36 -9.22
N PHE A 19 -7.50 -8.52 -8.47
CA PHE A 19 -7.89 -7.11 -8.38
C PHE A 19 -7.56 -6.26 -9.59
N ASN A 20 -6.59 -6.67 -10.43
CA ASN A 20 -6.14 -5.85 -11.54
C ASN A 20 -6.64 -6.33 -12.91
N ASP A 21 -6.96 -7.62 -13.08
CA ASP A 21 -7.41 -8.17 -14.37
C ASP A 21 -8.94 -8.38 -14.44
N PHE A 22 -9.65 -8.21 -13.32
CA PHE A 22 -11.10 -8.37 -13.26
C PHE A 22 -11.84 -7.03 -13.12
N ASP A 23 -13.00 -6.92 -13.78
CA ASP A 23 -13.86 -5.74 -13.75
C ASP A 23 -14.66 -5.67 -12.43
N LYS A 24 -14.16 -4.84 -11.50
CA LYS A 24 -14.73 -4.69 -10.15
C LYS A 24 -16.15 -4.13 -10.15
N GLU A 25 -16.57 -3.41 -11.19
CA GLU A 25 -17.94 -2.88 -11.26
C GLU A 25 -18.96 -3.98 -11.55
N LYS A 26 -18.50 -5.12 -12.06
CA LYS A 26 -19.36 -6.24 -12.49
C LYS A 26 -19.25 -7.47 -11.62
N ILE A 27 -18.20 -7.56 -10.80
CA ILE A 27 -17.99 -8.68 -9.90
C ILE A 27 -18.49 -8.29 -8.52
N ASP A 28 -19.66 -8.82 -8.19
CA ASP A 28 -20.32 -8.63 -6.91
C ASP A 28 -19.80 -9.65 -5.89
N TYR A 29 -18.51 -9.55 -5.54
CA TYR A 29 -17.94 -10.32 -4.45
C TYR A 29 -17.77 -9.44 -3.21
N GLN A 30 -18.54 -9.73 -2.17
CA GLN A 30 -18.50 -9.02 -0.90
C GLN A 30 -18.00 -9.93 0.22
N CYS A 31 -16.98 -9.48 0.94
CA CYS A 31 -16.45 -10.17 2.12
C CYS A 31 -17.38 -9.95 3.32
N GLU A 32 -18.48 -10.70 3.38
CA GLU A 32 -19.41 -10.60 4.51
C GLU A 32 -18.79 -11.16 5.81
N PRO A 33 -18.97 -10.48 6.97
CA PRO A 33 -18.42 -10.92 8.25
C PRO A 33 -18.77 -12.36 8.64
N GLN A 34 -20.01 -12.79 8.36
CA GLN A 34 -20.45 -14.16 8.66
C GLN A 34 -19.62 -15.20 7.90
N LYS A 35 -19.33 -14.93 6.62
CA LYS A 35 -18.54 -15.83 5.77
C LYS A 35 -17.09 -15.92 6.22
N ILE A 36 -16.50 -14.79 6.64
CA ILE A 36 -15.17 -14.73 7.23
C ILE A 36 -15.11 -15.60 8.49
N ASN A 37 -16.10 -15.48 9.37
CA ASN A 37 -16.15 -16.25 10.61
C ASN A 37 -16.33 -17.76 10.35
N GLU A 38 -17.21 -18.16 9.43
CA GLU A 38 -17.38 -19.56 9.04
C GLU A 38 -16.08 -20.15 8.47
N LEU A 39 -15.36 -19.37 7.65
CA LEU A 39 -14.08 -19.76 7.10
C LEU A 39 -13.02 -19.96 8.19
N ILE A 40 -12.88 -19.00 9.11
CA ILE A 40 -11.93 -19.09 10.24
C ILE A 40 -12.27 -20.28 11.14
N LYS A 41 -13.56 -20.53 11.40
CA LYS A 41 -14.03 -21.66 12.21
C LYS A 41 -13.68 -23.00 11.54
N ARG A 42 -13.89 -23.13 10.24
CA ARG A 42 -13.50 -24.31 9.47
C ARG A 42 -11.99 -24.51 9.51
N ALA A 43 -11.21 -23.46 9.25
CA ALA A 43 -9.75 -23.51 9.31
C ALA A 43 -9.26 -23.92 10.70
N THR A 44 -9.84 -23.37 11.77
CA THR A 44 -9.51 -23.72 13.16
C THR A 44 -9.67 -25.22 13.42
N GLN A 45 -10.73 -25.84 12.89
CA GLN A 45 -10.96 -27.29 13.05
C GLN A 45 -9.96 -28.17 12.29
N GLN A 46 -9.33 -27.64 11.24
CA GLN A 46 -8.35 -28.37 10.41
C GLN A 46 -6.90 -28.19 10.86
N THR A 47 -6.66 -27.33 11.85
CA THR A 47 -5.34 -27.02 12.41
C THR A 47 -4.63 -28.28 12.91
N LYS A 48 -3.39 -28.48 12.46
CA LYS A 48 -2.49 -29.53 12.97
C LYS A 48 -1.79 -29.09 14.25
N ALA A 49 -1.38 -30.07 15.06
CA ALA A 49 -0.62 -29.82 16.28
C ALA A 49 0.80 -29.32 15.98
N ALA A 50 1.43 -29.86 14.93
CA ALA A 50 2.73 -29.43 14.44
C ALA A 50 2.59 -28.41 13.30
N ALA A 51 3.63 -27.61 13.10
CA ALA A 51 3.70 -26.72 11.95
C ALA A 51 3.78 -27.52 10.64
N VAL A 52 3.13 -27.02 9.59
CA VAL A 52 3.15 -27.58 8.24
C VAL A 52 4.02 -26.66 7.38
N ASN A 53 4.97 -27.23 6.64
CA ASN A 53 5.86 -26.46 5.78
C ASN A 53 5.11 -25.72 4.66
N GLY A 54 5.71 -24.63 4.19
CA GLY A 54 5.26 -23.84 3.03
C GLY A 54 4.93 -22.39 3.36
N VAL A 55 4.26 -22.14 4.48
CA VAL A 55 3.85 -20.79 4.92
C VAL A 55 4.14 -20.60 6.40
N THR A 56 4.79 -19.50 6.74
CA THR A 56 5.09 -19.08 8.11
C THR A 56 4.16 -17.95 8.58
N ALA A 57 4.23 -17.57 9.86
CA ALA A 57 3.47 -16.43 10.37
C ALA A 57 3.93 -15.11 9.72
N ASP A 58 5.24 -14.93 9.53
CA ASP A 58 5.81 -13.76 8.89
C ASP A 58 5.38 -13.64 7.42
N ASP A 59 5.26 -14.76 6.71
CA ASP A 59 4.71 -14.79 5.35
C ASP A 59 3.27 -14.24 5.30
N VAL A 60 2.42 -14.61 6.26
CA VAL A 60 1.03 -14.11 6.30
C VAL A 60 0.98 -12.62 6.61
N VAL A 61 1.88 -12.11 7.46
CA VAL A 61 2.02 -10.67 7.71
C VAL A 61 2.49 -9.95 6.45
N ASP A 62 3.46 -10.50 5.73
CA ASP A 62 3.93 -9.97 4.45
C ASP A 62 2.83 -9.97 3.36
N LEU A 63 1.93 -10.98 3.38
CA LEU A 63 0.72 -10.98 2.56
C LEU A 63 -0.28 -9.92 3.00
N GLN A 64 -0.48 -9.73 4.31
CA GLN A 64 -1.35 -8.69 4.88
C GLN A 64 -0.88 -7.29 4.48
N ASP A 65 0.41 -7.00 4.63
CA ASP A 65 1.00 -5.71 4.28
C ASP A 65 0.81 -5.43 2.79
N TYR A 66 1.14 -6.42 1.94
CA TYR A 66 0.93 -6.34 0.50
C TYR A 66 -0.54 -6.07 0.12
N ALA A 67 -1.47 -6.80 0.75
CA ALA A 67 -2.91 -6.67 0.51
C ALA A 67 -3.46 -5.31 0.98
N THR A 68 -2.96 -4.81 2.10
CA THR A 68 -3.38 -3.54 2.70
C THR A 68 -2.87 -2.36 1.87
N ASP A 69 -1.59 -2.38 1.50
CA ASP A 69 -0.96 -1.32 0.70
C ASP A 69 -1.55 -1.23 -0.71
N SER A 70 -1.82 -2.38 -1.33
CA SER A 70 -2.26 -2.45 -2.74
C SER A 70 -3.78 -2.36 -2.88
N PHE A 71 -4.54 -2.94 -1.94
CA PHE A 71 -5.99 -3.18 -2.08
C PHE A 71 -6.81 -2.87 -0.81
N GLY A 72 -6.26 -2.11 0.15
CA GLY A 72 -6.84 -1.97 1.50
C GLY A 72 -8.30 -1.52 1.58
N LYS A 73 -8.78 -0.68 0.65
CA LYS A 73 -10.21 -0.30 0.59
C LYS A 73 -11.12 -1.48 0.27
N SER A 74 -10.71 -2.32 -0.68
CA SER A 74 -11.50 -3.47 -1.13
C SER A 74 -11.45 -4.64 -0.13
N LEU A 75 -10.40 -4.71 0.69
CA LEU A 75 -10.20 -5.74 1.71
C LEU A 75 -10.43 -5.23 3.15
N ALA A 76 -11.11 -4.09 3.30
CA ALA A 76 -11.31 -3.45 4.62
C ALA A 76 -12.01 -4.38 5.63
N ALA A 77 -12.94 -5.23 5.17
CA ALA A 77 -13.65 -6.19 6.01
C ALA A 77 -12.71 -7.23 6.67
N LEU A 78 -11.53 -7.48 6.10
CA LEU A 78 -10.55 -8.43 6.65
C LEU A 78 -9.69 -7.84 7.77
N GLN A 79 -9.67 -6.51 7.92
CA GLN A 79 -8.80 -5.83 8.90
C GLN A 79 -9.19 -6.07 10.35
N GLY A 80 -10.45 -6.45 10.63
CA GLY A 80 -10.95 -6.67 11.99
C GLY A 80 -10.30 -7.88 12.69
N SER A 81 -10.60 -9.10 12.22
CA SER A 81 -10.18 -10.34 12.90
C SER A 81 -9.49 -11.36 11.99
N TYR A 82 -9.71 -11.28 10.66
CA TYR A 82 -9.22 -12.28 9.72
C TYR A 82 -7.70 -12.39 9.74
N TRP A 83 -6.96 -11.30 9.56
CA TRP A 83 -5.49 -11.36 9.45
C TRP A 83 -4.83 -11.92 10.71
N ALA A 84 -5.25 -11.47 11.90
CA ALA A 84 -4.73 -11.98 13.17
C ALA A 84 -4.94 -13.50 13.32
N LYS A 85 -6.13 -14.00 12.94
CA LYS A 85 -6.43 -15.44 12.98
C LYS A 85 -5.70 -16.19 11.87
N ALA A 86 -5.61 -15.66 10.66
CA ALA A 86 -4.91 -16.26 9.53
C ALA A 86 -3.41 -16.43 9.82
N THR A 87 -2.76 -15.44 10.42
CA THR A 87 -1.34 -15.49 10.84
C THR A 87 -1.10 -16.61 11.85
N ALA A 88 -2.04 -16.86 12.76
CA ALA A 88 -1.94 -17.95 13.73
C ALA A 88 -2.26 -19.33 13.14
N LEU A 89 -3.20 -19.40 12.19
CA LEU A 89 -3.72 -20.65 11.65
C LEU A 89 -2.90 -21.19 10.46
N ALA A 90 -2.60 -20.36 9.46
CA ALA A 90 -2.02 -20.80 8.19
C ALA A 90 -0.76 -21.67 8.33
N PRO A 91 0.20 -21.39 9.25
CA PRO A 91 1.39 -22.23 9.42
C PRO A 91 1.12 -23.65 9.94
N ARG A 92 -0.12 -23.95 10.32
CA ARG A 92 -0.55 -25.23 10.86
C ARG A 92 -1.65 -25.88 10.02
N LEU A 93 -1.95 -25.34 8.85
CA LEU A 93 -2.93 -25.86 7.91
C LEU A 93 -2.23 -26.63 6.79
N GLU A 94 -2.88 -27.68 6.27
CA GLU A 94 -2.44 -28.35 5.04
C GLU A 94 -2.71 -27.46 3.82
N ILE A 95 -2.09 -27.77 2.68
CA ILE A 95 -2.19 -26.98 1.44
C ILE A 95 -3.65 -26.67 1.05
N GLN A 96 -4.55 -27.66 1.16
CA GLN A 96 -5.96 -27.51 0.81
C GLN A 96 -6.69 -26.53 1.75
N ASP A 97 -6.38 -26.59 3.04
CA ASP A 97 -7.00 -25.73 4.05
C ASP A 97 -6.43 -24.31 3.98
N ARG A 98 -5.15 -24.15 3.65
CA ARG A 98 -4.54 -22.84 3.32
C ARG A 98 -5.16 -22.21 2.09
N ALA A 99 -5.38 -23.01 1.04
CA ALA A 99 -6.04 -22.55 -0.18
C ALA A 99 -7.46 -22.03 0.11
N ALA A 100 -8.22 -22.75 0.93
CA ALA A 100 -9.54 -22.31 1.38
C ALA A 100 -9.46 -21.05 2.25
N LEU A 101 -8.50 -20.96 3.18
CA LEU A 101 -8.30 -19.77 4.00
C LEU A 101 -8.02 -18.53 3.15
N PHE A 102 -7.14 -18.64 2.15
CA PHE A 102 -6.74 -17.52 1.31
C PHE A 102 -7.69 -17.24 0.15
N SER A 103 -8.65 -18.13 -0.15
CA SER A 103 -9.52 -17.96 -1.33
C SER A 103 -10.37 -16.70 -1.31
N ILE A 104 -10.67 -16.17 -0.13
CA ILE A 104 -11.35 -14.88 0.06
C ILE A 104 -10.59 -13.70 -0.59
N LEU A 105 -9.26 -13.80 -0.75
CA LEU A 105 -8.41 -12.77 -1.33
C LEU A 105 -8.58 -12.62 -2.84
N TRP A 106 -9.09 -13.65 -3.51
CA TRP A 106 -9.35 -13.67 -4.95
C TRP A 106 -10.81 -14.04 -5.27
N GLY A 107 -11.74 -13.62 -4.41
CA GLY A 107 -13.17 -13.76 -4.66
C GLY A 107 -13.71 -15.19 -4.61
N GLU A 108 -12.98 -16.11 -3.99
CA GLU A 108 -13.27 -17.56 -3.96
C GLU A 108 -13.44 -18.18 -5.35
N VAL A 109 -12.80 -17.60 -6.37
CA VAL A 109 -12.75 -18.16 -7.71
C VAL A 109 -12.08 -19.54 -7.64
N ALA A 110 -12.84 -20.58 -8.01
CA ALA A 110 -12.43 -21.97 -7.84
C ALA A 110 -11.19 -22.32 -8.67
N GLU A 111 -11.07 -21.72 -9.85
CA GLU A 111 -9.96 -21.90 -10.78
C GLU A 111 -8.66 -21.33 -10.19
N LEU A 112 -8.70 -20.10 -9.63
CA LEU A 112 -7.54 -19.50 -8.98
C LEU A 112 -7.12 -20.28 -7.73
N THR A 113 -8.10 -20.76 -6.95
CA THR A 113 -7.85 -21.64 -5.80
C THR A 113 -7.19 -22.95 -6.22
N SER A 114 -7.64 -23.54 -7.33
CA SER A 114 -7.06 -24.77 -7.89
C SER A 114 -5.62 -24.55 -8.37
N ILE A 115 -5.32 -23.40 -8.97
CA ILE A 115 -3.97 -23.01 -9.38
C ILE A 115 -3.05 -22.84 -8.16
N TYR A 116 -3.52 -22.17 -7.10
CA TYR A 116 -2.76 -22.06 -5.84
C TYR A 116 -2.38 -23.45 -5.32
N ILE A 117 -3.36 -24.35 -5.20
CA ILE A 117 -3.16 -25.74 -4.76
C ILE A 117 -2.14 -26.46 -5.64
N GLN A 118 -2.27 -26.33 -6.96
CA GLN A 118 -1.39 -26.98 -7.93
C GLN A 118 0.07 -26.53 -7.75
N PHE A 119 0.30 -25.23 -7.60
CA PHE A 119 1.64 -24.66 -7.42
C PHE A 119 2.21 -24.95 -6.02
N ALA A 120 1.39 -24.90 -4.97
CA ALA A 120 1.79 -25.28 -3.63
C ALA A 120 2.22 -26.76 -3.55
N HIS A 121 1.50 -27.68 -4.23
CA HIS A 121 1.92 -29.07 -4.34
C HIS A 121 3.22 -29.25 -5.13
N ALA A 122 3.44 -28.46 -6.18
CA ALA A 122 4.70 -28.49 -6.92
C ALA A 122 5.88 -28.01 -6.06
N LEU A 123 5.72 -26.95 -5.26
CA LEU A 123 6.72 -26.50 -4.28
C LEU A 123 6.96 -27.54 -3.19
N ALA A 124 5.90 -28.16 -2.68
CA ALA A 124 5.99 -29.23 -1.68
C ALA A 124 6.79 -30.43 -2.22
N LYS A 125 6.56 -30.82 -3.49
CA LYS A 125 7.30 -31.88 -4.17
C LYS A 125 8.80 -31.57 -4.27
N LEU A 126 9.15 -30.30 -4.48
CA LEU A 126 10.54 -29.84 -4.52
C LEU A 126 11.18 -29.69 -3.13
N GLY A 127 10.37 -29.72 -2.06
CA GLY A 127 10.83 -29.49 -0.69
C GLY A 127 10.94 -28.01 -0.30
N TYR A 128 10.14 -27.13 -0.93
CA TYR A 128 10.13 -25.68 -0.71
C TYR A 128 11.51 -24.99 -0.86
N PRO A 129 12.28 -25.26 -1.94
CA PRO A 129 13.60 -24.68 -2.10
C PRO A 129 13.52 -23.22 -2.58
N GLU A 130 14.45 -22.39 -2.14
CA GLU A 130 14.66 -21.06 -2.73
C GLU A 130 15.22 -21.17 -4.16
N LYS A 131 16.06 -22.19 -4.41
CA LYS A 131 16.83 -22.35 -5.65
C LYS A 131 16.73 -23.77 -6.20
N VAL A 132 16.62 -23.89 -7.52
CA VAL A 132 16.71 -25.17 -8.22
C VAL A 132 17.65 -25.08 -9.42
N TYR A 133 18.30 -26.19 -9.75
CA TYR A 133 19.18 -26.30 -10.91
C TYR A 133 18.48 -27.12 -11.98
N ALA A 134 18.18 -26.48 -13.11
CA ALA A 134 17.60 -27.12 -14.30
C ALA A 134 18.68 -27.36 -15.37
N PRO A 135 18.53 -28.38 -16.23
CA PRO A 135 19.42 -28.61 -17.36
C PRO A 135 19.27 -27.50 -18.41
N LEU A 136 20.28 -27.34 -19.28
CA LEU A 136 20.26 -26.35 -20.38
C LEU A 136 19.08 -26.55 -21.35
N SER A 137 18.53 -27.76 -21.43
CA SER A 137 17.32 -28.08 -22.19
C SER A 137 16.08 -27.31 -21.74
N ALA A 138 16.09 -26.70 -20.55
CA ALA A 138 15.05 -25.77 -20.09
C ALA A 138 15.05 -24.45 -20.88
N VAL A 139 16.19 -24.06 -21.45
CA VAL A 139 16.38 -22.76 -22.12
C VAL A 139 16.50 -22.94 -23.63
N VAL A 140 17.26 -23.95 -24.08
CA VAL A 140 17.51 -24.24 -25.49
C VAL A 140 17.54 -25.74 -25.74
N LYS A 141 16.93 -26.18 -26.83
CA LYS A 141 17.01 -27.57 -27.32
C LYS A 141 17.67 -27.60 -28.67
N GLU A 142 18.45 -28.64 -28.95
CA GLU A 142 19.02 -28.84 -30.28
C GLU A 142 17.98 -29.51 -31.18
N VAL A 143 17.63 -28.85 -32.29
CA VAL A 143 16.69 -29.34 -33.31
C VAL A 143 17.37 -29.18 -34.66
N ASP A 144 17.55 -30.28 -35.39
CA ASP A 144 18.20 -30.31 -36.71
C ASP A 144 19.59 -29.64 -36.77
N GLY A 145 20.37 -29.74 -35.69
CA GLY A 145 21.72 -29.15 -35.59
C GLY A 145 21.74 -27.64 -35.29
N ALA A 146 20.57 -27.04 -35.01
CA ALA A 146 20.43 -25.66 -34.56
C ALA A 146 19.85 -25.59 -33.14
N LEU A 147 20.27 -24.58 -32.37
CA LEU A 147 19.68 -24.31 -31.06
C LEU A 147 18.32 -23.62 -31.25
N SER A 148 17.25 -24.27 -30.79
CA SER A 148 15.89 -23.76 -30.77
C SER A 148 15.49 -23.31 -29.35
N GLN A 149 14.82 -22.16 -29.27
CA GLN A 149 14.26 -21.59 -28.04
C GLN A 149 12.73 -21.78 -27.93
N ALA A 150 12.13 -22.56 -28.84
CA ALA A 150 10.66 -22.71 -28.91
C ALA A 150 10.04 -23.25 -27.59
N ASP A 151 10.77 -24.11 -26.88
CA ASP A 151 10.37 -24.70 -25.59
C ASP A 151 11.12 -24.07 -24.41
N SER A 152 11.58 -22.82 -24.54
CA SER A 152 12.31 -22.14 -23.48
C SER A 152 11.41 -21.72 -22.33
N ILE A 153 11.89 -21.85 -21.09
CA ILE A 153 11.30 -21.24 -19.89
C ILE A 153 11.22 -19.71 -19.99
N MET A 154 12.03 -19.10 -20.86
CA MET A 154 12.01 -17.65 -21.13
C MET A 154 10.83 -17.23 -22.03
N ASN A 155 10.18 -18.18 -22.70
CA ASN A 155 9.05 -17.87 -23.56
C ASN A 155 7.76 -17.73 -22.72
N VAL A 156 7.11 -16.58 -22.85
CA VAL A 156 5.82 -16.26 -22.22
C VAL A 156 4.71 -17.26 -22.58
N ASP A 157 4.76 -17.84 -23.78
CA ASP A 157 3.76 -18.81 -24.27
C ASP A 157 3.89 -20.19 -23.59
N MET A 158 4.96 -20.41 -22.82
CA MET A 158 5.15 -21.67 -22.08
C MET A 158 4.04 -21.90 -21.04
N LEU A 159 3.48 -20.82 -20.48
CA LEU A 159 2.36 -20.92 -19.54
C LEU A 159 1.08 -21.43 -20.18
N ASP A 160 0.87 -21.22 -21.49
CA ASP A 160 -0.31 -21.73 -22.20
C ASP A 160 -0.32 -23.27 -22.26
N ARG A 161 0.81 -23.92 -21.94
CA ARG A 161 0.90 -25.38 -21.86
C ARG A 161 0.44 -25.93 -20.52
N LEU A 162 0.23 -25.10 -19.50
CA LEU A 162 -0.11 -25.53 -18.14
C LEU A 162 -1.34 -26.45 -18.14
N GLY A 163 -1.17 -27.69 -17.67
CA GLY A 163 -2.26 -28.69 -17.61
C GLY A 163 -2.69 -29.25 -18.98
N SER A 164 -1.95 -28.93 -20.06
CA SER A 164 -2.20 -29.45 -21.41
C SER A 164 -1.35 -30.67 -21.72
N ALA A 165 -1.75 -31.46 -22.72
CA ALA A 165 -0.96 -32.60 -23.21
C ALA A 165 0.34 -32.20 -23.94
N LYS A 166 0.55 -30.90 -24.21
CA LYS A 166 1.78 -30.36 -24.82
C LYS A 166 2.85 -30.01 -23.78
N ASP A 167 2.50 -30.06 -22.49
CA ASP A 167 3.44 -29.82 -21.42
C ASP A 167 4.39 -31.01 -21.26
N GLU A 168 5.65 -30.72 -20.99
CA GLU A 168 6.70 -31.72 -20.84
C GLU A 168 7.23 -31.71 -19.41
N ASN A 169 7.73 -32.85 -18.94
CA ASN A 169 8.43 -32.90 -17.67
C ASN A 169 9.93 -32.63 -17.84
N ILE A 170 10.51 -31.99 -16.84
CA ILE A 170 11.93 -31.73 -16.73
C ILE A 170 12.43 -32.13 -15.34
N GLN A 171 13.63 -32.68 -15.29
CA GLN A 171 14.28 -33.03 -14.02
C GLN A 171 15.10 -31.86 -13.52
N VAL A 172 14.78 -31.40 -12.31
CA VAL A 172 15.52 -30.34 -11.62
C VAL A 172 16.14 -30.85 -10.34
N ARG A 173 17.16 -30.16 -9.83
CA ARG A 173 17.81 -30.46 -8.56
C ARG A 173 17.61 -29.32 -7.58
N PRO A 174 16.71 -29.46 -6.59
CA PRO A 174 16.57 -28.50 -5.50
C PRO A 174 17.86 -28.30 -4.70
N SER A 175 18.15 -27.04 -4.37
CA SER A 175 19.18 -26.70 -3.39
C SER A 175 18.62 -26.85 -1.98
N LEU A 176 19.35 -27.54 -1.11
CA LEU A 176 19.06 -27.66 0.31
C LEU A 176 19.65 -26.47 1.08
N ASN A 177 19.23 -26.30 2.33
CA ASN A 177 19.64 -25.17 3.20
C ASN A 177 21.14 -25.15 3.50
N ASP A 178 21.83 -26.29 3.39
CA ASP A 178 23.29 -26.41 3.55
C ASP A 178 24.06 -26.15 2.23
N GLY A 179 23.36 -25.75 1.17
CA GLY A 179 23.92 -25.50 -0.16
C GLY A 179 24.16 -26.76 -1.01
N THR A 180 23.87 -27.95 -0.48
CA THR A 180 23.96 -29.19 -1.26
C THR A 180 22.76 -29.38 -2.18
N LEU A 181 22.93 -30.15 -3.26
CA LEU A 181 21.83 -30.45 -4.18
C LEU A 181 21.15 -31.75 -3.78
N SER A 182 19.83 -31.73 -3.68
CA SER A 182 19.04 -32.94 -3.51
C SER A 182 19.06 -33.82 -4.78
N GLY A 183 18.35 -34.95 -4.70
CA GLY A 183 18.13 -35.81 -5.86
C GLY A 183 17.36 -35.10 -6.97
N ALA A 184 17.41 -35.65 -8.19
CA ALA A 184 16.59 -35.13 -9.28
C ALA A 184 15.10 -35.30 -8.96
N VAL A 185 14.33 -34.24 -9.16
CA VAL A 185 12.88 -34.20 -8.99
C VAL A 185 12.26 -33.82 -10.32
N ASP A 186 11.34 -34.65 -10.81
CA ASP A 186 10.54 -34.36 -12.00
C ASP A 186 9.50 -33.28 -11.71
N ILE A 187 9.39 -32.26 -12.57
CA ILE A 187 8.35 -31.22 -12.51
C ILE A 187 7.91 -30.88 -13.94
N SER A 188 6.68 -30.41 -14.13
CA SER A 188 6.25 -29.89 -15.43
C SER A 188 7.04 -28.63 -15.78
N LEU A 189 7.39 -28.48 -17.04
CA LEU A 189 8.10 -27.30 -17.54
C LEU A 189 7.22 -26.05 -17.42
N ALA A 190 5.91 -26.13 -17.68
CA ALA A 190 5.00 -25.00 -17.46
C ALA A 190 4.90 -24.62 -15.98
N GLN A 191 4.84 -25.60 -15.06
CA GLN A 191 4.85 -25.34 -13.61
C GLN A 191 6.15 -24.70 -13.15
N LEU A 192 7.30 -25.24 -13.60
CA LEU A 192 8.61 -24.65 -13.33
C LEU A 192 8.68 -23.21 -13.86
N THR A 193 8.13 -22.98 -15.06
CA THR A 193 8.06 -21.64 -15.67
C THR A 193 7.21 -20.69 -14.85
N ALA A 194 6.06 -21.13 -14.33
CA ALA A 194 5.21 -20.32 -13.46
C ALA A 194 5.91 -19.98 -12.13
N LEU A 195 6.54 -20.98 -11.51
CA LEU A 195 7.19 -20.87 -10.20
C LEU A 195 8.54 -20.13 -10.22
N THR A 196 9.18 -20.00 -11.37
CA THR A 196 10.50 -19.34 -11.46
C THR A 196 10.37 -17.83 -11.32
N ALA A 197 10.93 -17.25 -10.27
CA ALA A 197 11.09 -15.81 -10.12
C ALA A 197 12.24 -15.27 -10.97
N GLU A 198 13.36 -16.01 -11.03
CA GLU A 198 14.59 -15.58 -11.70
C GLU A 198 15.29 -16.72 -12.42
N LEU A 199 15.86 -16.41 -13.60
CA LEU A 199 16.81 -17.26 -14.28
C LEU A 199 18.20 -16.61 -14.24
N VAL A 200 19.13 -17.22 -13.51
CA VAL A 200 20.47 -16.67 -13.27
C VAL A 200 21.47 -17.25 -14.28
N PHE A 201 22.08 -16.36 -15.06
CA PHE A 201 23.16 -16.64 -16.01
C PHE A 201 24.49 -16.06 -15.51
N PRO A 202 25.35 -16.85 -14.86
CA PRO A 202 26.66 -16.38 -14.44
C PRO A 202 27.54 -16.13 -15.68
N LEU A 203 28.12 -14.92 -15.77
CA LEU A 203 29.08 -14.60 -16.82
C LEU A 203 30.42 -15.28 -16.51
N ILE A 204 30.85 -16.18 -17.40
CA ILE A 204 32.13 -16.90 -17.26
C ILE A 204 33.28 -16.08 -17.85
N ASN A 205 32.99 -15.23 -18.84
CA ASN A 205 33.96 -14.41 -19.53
C ASN A 205 33.99 -12.99 -18.95
N LYS A 206 35.15 -12.35 -18.99
CA LYS A 206 35.29 -10.93 -18.63
C LYS A 206 34.40 -10.07 -19.53
N THR A 207 33.68 -9.16 -18.89
CA THR A 207 32.84 -8.16 -19.52
C THR A 207 33.68 -7.16 -20.32
N ARG A 208 33.09 -6.56 -21.35
CA ARG A 208 33.75 -5.52 -22.15
C ARG A 208 33.95 -4.22 -21.36
N SER A 209 33.07 -3.94 -20.40
CA SER A 209 33.13 -2.77 -19.53
C SER A 209 33.27 -3.23 -18.08
N PRO A 210 34.39 -2.90 -17.40
CA PRO A 210 34.66 -3.35 -16.03
C PRO A 210 33.57 -3.03 -15.00
N THR A 211 32.70 -2.06 -15.29
CA THR A 211 31.55 -1.72 -14.43
C THR A 211 30.65 -2.95 -14.20
N PHE A 212 30.44 -3.79 -15.23
CA PHE A 212 29.54 -4.95 -15.16
C PHE A 212 30.16 -6.19 -14.50
N GLU A 213 31.40 -6.10 -14.00
CA GLU A 213 31.96 -7.14 -13.12
C GLU A 213 31.43 -7.03 -11.68
N ASN A 214 30.88 -5.86 -11.32
CA ASN A 214 30.38 -5.57 -9.97
C ASN A 214 28.90 -5.18 -9.97
N VAL A 215 28.19 -5.43 -11.07
CA VAL A 215 26.79 -5.05 -11.26
C VAL A 215 26.04 -6.23 -11.86
N ASP A 216 24.98 -6.65 -11.18
CA ASP A 216 24.02 -7.60 -11.73
C ASP A 216 23.04 -6.88 -12.66
N LEU A 217 22.80 -7.47 -13.83
CA LEU A 217 21.80 -6.98 -14.78
C LEU A 217 20.56 -7.85 -14.68
N LEU A 218 19.45 -7.25 -14.26
CA LEU A 218 18.13 -7.87 -14.21
C LEU A 218 17.32 -7.43 -15.43
N ASP A 219 16.90 -8.39 -16.24
CA ASP A 219 16.00 -8.15 -17.37
C ASP A 219 14.58 -8.56 -16.98
N PHE A 220 13.67 -7.59 -16.94
CA PHE A 220 12.28 -7.83 -16.62
C PHE A 220 11.48 -8.10 -17.88
N PRO A 221 10.56 -9.09 -17.87
CA PRO A 221 9.61 -9.24 -18.96
C PRO A 221 8.80 -7.94 -19.12
N GLY A 222 8.52 -7.57 -20.37
CA GLY A 222 7.79 -6.33 -20.67
C GLY A 222 6.44 -6.27 -19.95
N TYR A 223 6.15 -5.13 -19.31
CA TYR A 223 4.87 -4.89 -18.65
C TYR A 223 3.72 -5.06 -19.63
N ARG A 224 2.58 -5.59 -19.18
CA ARG A 224 1.41 -5.85 -20.02
C ARG A 224 0.21 -5.09 -19.53
N GLY A 225 -0.61 -4.61 -20.48
CA GLY A 225 -1.92 -4.05 -20.17
C GLY A 225 -2.82 -5.10 -19.49
N ARG A 226 -3.64 -4.63 -18.55
CA ARG A 226 -4.55 -5.47 -17.78
C ARG A 226 -5.70 -5.99 -18.62
N LEU A 227 -6.19 -7.16 -18.26
CA LEU A 227 -7.46 -7.65 -18.79
C LEU A 227 -8.59 -6.91 -18.07
N SER A 228 -9.71 -6.66 -18.74
CA SER A 228 -10.93 -6.14 -18.10
C SER A 228 -11.97 -7.25 -18.11
N ILE A 229 -11.70 -8.32 -17.36
CA ILE A 229 -12.53 -9.53 -17.36
C ILE A 229 -13.85 -9.22 -16.68
N LYS A 230 -14.93 -9.20 -17.48
CA LYS A 230 -16.28 -8.81 -17.05
C LYS A 230 -17.04 -9.95 -16.36
N SER A 231 -16.76 -11.19 -16.73
CA SER A 231 -17.36 -12.39 -16.16
C SER A 231 -16.49 -13.61 -16.51
N LEU A 232 -16.40 -14.54 -15.56
CA LEU A 232 -16.16 -15.96 -15.85
C LEU A 232 -17.58 -16.57 -15.89
N PRO A 233 -18.15 -17.10 -17.01
CA PRO A 233 -17.52 -17.69 -18.19
C PRO A 233 -18.16 -17.29 -19.57
N GLU A 234 -17.40 -16.65 -20.47
CA GLU A 234 -17.65 -16.68 -21.94
C GLU A 234 -16.38 -16.97 -22.75
N VAL A 235 -15.23 -17.09 -22.09
CA VAL A 235 -13.94 -17.46 -22.69
C VAL A 235 -13.59 -18.85 -22.17
N SER A 236 -13.04 -19.73 -23.02
CA SER A 236 -12.64 -21.06 -22.55
C SER A 236 -11.63 -20.91 -21.41
N GLU A 237 -11.93 -21.52 -20.26
CA GLU A 237 -11.10 -21.50 -19.05
C GLU A 237 -9.62 -21.85 -19.34
N LYS A 238 -9.38 -22.65 -20.38
CA LYS A 238 -8.05 -23.11 -20.81
C LYS A 238 -7.15 -22.04 -21.41
N GLU A 239 -7.70 -20.95 -21.95
CA GLU A 239 -6.91 -19.86 -22.56
C GLU A 239 -6.76 -18.65 -21.62
N LEU A 240 -7.72 -18.44 -20.71
CA LEU A 240 -7.73 -17.25 -19.86
C LEU A 240 -6.82 -17.37 -18.64
N ILE A 241 -6.74 -18.55 -18.01
CA ILE A 241 -5.96 -18.75 -16.78
C ILE A 241 -4.45 -18.51 -16.97
N PRO A 242 -3.77 -19.06 -18.00
CA PRO A 242 -2.37 -18.75 -18.27
C PRO A 242 -2.09 -17.25 -18.42
N GLN A 243 -3.03 -16.55 -19.07
CA GLN A 243 -2.94 -15.11 -19.32
C GLN A 243 -3.10 -14.26 -18.05
N ILE A 244 -3.96 -14.69 -17.12
CA ILE A 244 -4.12 -14.09 -15.79
C ILE A 244 -2.84 -14.29 -14.97
N ILE A 245 -2.33 -15.54 -14.91
CA ILE A 245 -1.11 -15.88 -14.15
C ILE A 245 0.08 -15.08 -14.68
N LEU A 246 0.24 -15.00 -16.02
CA LEU A 246 1.32 -14.25 -16.65
C LEU A 246 1.29 -12.77 -16.25
N ARG A 247 0.12 -12.12 -16.28
CA ARG A 247 -0.02 -10.69 -15.94
C ARG A 247 0.21 -10.41 -14.45
N GLY A 248 -0.32 -11.25 -13.58
CA GLY A 248 -0.08 -11.16 -12.14
C GLY A 248 1.38 -11.36 -11.81
N LYS A 249 2.02 -12.37 -12.42
CA LYS A 249 3.44 -12.66 -12.24
C LYS A 249 4.34 -11.50 -12.69
N VAL A 250 4.14 -10.97 -13.89
CA VAL A 250 4.95 -9.85 -14.42
C VAL A 250 4.83 -8.61 -13.53
N ALA A 251 3.62 -8.33 -13.05
CA ALA A 251 3.37 -7.21 -12.13
C ALA A 251 4.06 -7.42 -10.78
N TYR A 252 3.80 -8.57 -10.17
CA TYR A 252 4.31 -8.89 -8.85
C TYR A 252 5.84 -8.99 -8.83
N LEU A 253 6.48 -9.47 -9.91
CA LEU A 253 7.94 -9.44 -10.03
C LEU A 253 8.49 -8.04 -9.84
N PHE A 254 7.97 -7.04 -10.55
CA PHE A 254 8.47 -5.68 -10.40
C PHE A 254 8.23 -5.13 -8.98
N GLU A 255 7.06 -5.41 -8.39
CA GLU A 255 6.71 -5.01 -7.02
C GLU A 255 7.63 -5.66 -5.98
N ARG A 256 7.86 -6.97 -6.06
CA ARG A 256 8.77 -7.74 -5.19
C ARG A 256 10.16 -7.12 -5.14
N TYR A 257 10.74 -6.83 -6.29
CA TYR A 257 12.10 -6.28 -6.38
C TYR A 257 12.19 -4.80 -5.97
N THR A 258 11.09 -4.07 -6.11
CA THR A 258 10.96 -2.70 -5.59
C THR A 258 10.88 -2.71 -4.07
N ASP A 259 10.09 -3.62 -3.49
CA ASP A 259 9.84 -3.69 -2.05
C ASP A 259 11.03 -4.24 -1.26
N SER A 260 11.72 -5.24 -1.80
CA SER A 260 13.01 -5.75 -1.28
C SER A 260 14.18 -4.78 -1.54
N GLN A 261 13.98 -3.73 -2.35
CA GLN A 261 15.02 -2.80 -2.81
C GLN A 261 16.24 -3.51 -3.43
N GLU A 262 16.02 -4.63 -4.11
CA GLU A 262 17.03 -5.32 -4.89
C GLU A 262 17.37 -4.55 -6.18
N MET A 263 16.43 -3.77 -6.71
CA MET A 263 16.63 -2.88 -7.86
C MET A 263 17.10 -1.48 -7.44
N ASN A 264 18.39 -1.20 -7.59
CA ASN A 264 18.98 0.10 -7.24
C ASN A 264 18.96 1.14 -8.36
N ILE A 265 19.02 0.67 -9.60
CA ILE A 265 19.09 1.47 -10.82
C ILE A 265 18.07 0.89 -11.78
N LEU A 266 17.30 1.76 -12.42
CA LEU A 266 16.29 1.36 -13.38
C LEU A 266 16.56 2.03 -14.72
N ILE A 267 16.61 1.22 -15.78
CA ILE A 267 16.72 1.71 -17.15
C ILE A 267 15.39 1.45 -17.85
N MET A 268 14.64 2.51 -18.08
CA MET A 268 13.39 2.45 -18.84
C MET A 268 13.69 2.64 -20.33
N CYS A 269 13.29 1.68 -21.15
CA CYS A 269 13.53 1.71 -22.59
C CYS A 269 12.23 2.00 -23.35
N THR A 270 12.19 3.11 -24.09
CA THR A 270 11.06 3.44 -24.98
C THR A 270 11.57 3.57 -26.41
N PRO A 271 10.94 2.94 -27.41
CA PRO A 271 11.32 3.13 -28.81
C PRO A 271 11.02 4.57 -29.27
N SER A 272 11.90 5.16 -30.07
CA SER A 272 11.79 6.55 -30.57
C SER A 272 10.61 6.81 -31.52
N ASN A 273 9.90 5.76 -31.93
CA ASN A 273 8.83 5.77 -32.93
C ASN A 273 7.51 5.18 -32.43
N ALA A 274 7.39 4.83 -31.15
CA ALA A 274 6.15 4.33 -30.57
C ALA A 274 5.97 4.81 -29.13
N GLN A 275 4.71 4.96 -28.74
CA GLN A 275 4.31 5.27 -27.38
C GLN A 275 4.30 3.99 -26.53
N SER A 276 4.50 4.11 -25.22
CA SER A 276 4.21 3.01 -24.29
C SER A 276 2.71 2.74 -24.28
N GLU A 277 2.28 1.53 -24.64
CA GLU A 277 0.86 1.13 -24.69
C GLU A 277 0.27 0.82 -23.31
N VAL A 278 1.10 0.77 -22.25
CA VAL A 278 0.68 0.29 -20.92
C VAL A 278 0.59 1.44 -19.92
N ASN A 279 -0.61 1.69 -19.39
CA ASN A 279 -0.90 2.81 -18.47
C ASN A 279 -0.33 2.55 -17.07
N GLU A 280 -0.35 1.28 -16.67
CA GLU A 280 -0.09 0.79 -15.32
C GLU A 280 1.38 0.89 -14.91
N VAL A 281 2.27 1.21 -15.85
CA VAL A 281 3.71 1.41 -15.59
C VAL A 281 3.97 2.68 -14.77
N GLY A 282 3.12 3.71 -14.89
CA GLY A 282 3.29 4.98 -14.19
C GLY A 282 3.33 4.84 -12.65
N PRO A 283 2.27 4.30 -12.02
CA PRO A 283 2.25 4.12 -10.56
C PRO A 283 3.35 3.19 -10.04
N VAL A 284 3.67 2.16 -10.84
CA VAL A 284 4.71 1.17 -10.53
C VAL A 284 6.10 1.84 -10.50
N LEU A 285 6.38 2.69 -11.49
CA LEU A 285 7.62 3.47 -11.55
C LEU A 285 7.68 4.50 -10.41
N GLU A 286 6.58 5.18 -10.10
CA GLU A 286 6.50 6.12 -8.98
C GLU A 286 6.81 5.43 -7.63
N ARG A 287 6.22 4.25 -7.37
CA ARG A 287 6.53 3.46 -6.17
C ARG A 287 8.03 3.13 -6.06
N TRP A 288 8.66 2.74 -7.16
CA TRP A 288 10.11 2.49 -7.20
C TRP A 288 10.93 3.75 -6.93
N ILE A 289 10.54 4.91 -7.48
CA ILE A 289 11.21 6.19 -7.23
C ILE A 289 11.12 6.54 -5.73
N LYS A 290 9.94 6.45 -5.13
CA LYS A 290 9.74 6.78 -3.70
C LYS A 290 10.57 5.87 -2.79
N LYS A 291 10.55 4.55 -3.04
CA LYS A 291 11.31 3.58 -2.24
C LYS A 291 12.82 3.71 -2.42
N THR A 292 13.33 3.92 -3.64
CA THR A 292 14.77 3.81 -3.90
C THR A 292 15.50 5.14 -4.06
N GLN A 293 14.85 6.16 -4.62
CA GLN A 293 15.47 7.46 -4.92
C GLN A 293 15.12 8.52 -3.86
N GLY A 294 13.89 8.48 -3.33
CA GLY A 294 13.36 9.46 -2.38
C GLY A 294 11.94 9.88 -2.73
N ASP A 295 11.11 10.06 -1.71
CA ASP A 295 9.70 10.44 -1.87
C ASP A 295 9.57 11.91 -2.31
N THR A 296 10.39 12.79 -1.76
CA THR A 296 10.39 14.22 -2.09
C THR A 296 11.55 14.62 -3.02
N ALA A 297 11.40 15.77 -3.69
CA ALA A 297 12.44 16.29 -4.57
C ALA A 297 13.74 16.62 -3.80
N GLU A 298 13.62 17.01 -2.54
CA GLU A 298 14.74 17.27 -1.64
C GLU A 298 15.52 15.99 -1.37
N GLN A 299 14.85 14.90 -1.02
CA GLN A 299 15.48 13.60 -0.77
C GLN A 299 16.21 13.07 -2.02
N ARG A 300 15.58 13.21 -3.18
CA ARG A 300 16.16 12.83 -4.47
C ARG A 300 17.37 13.69 -4.84
N SER A 301 17.36 14.98 -4.48
CA SER A 301 18.46 15.92 -4.79
C SER A 301 19.81 15.56 -4.14
N ALA A 302 19.79 14.73 -3.10
CA ALA A 302 20.99 14.26 -2.40
C ALA A 302 21.86 13.30 -3.24
N ARG A 303 21.34 12.78 -4.36
CA ARG A 303 22.04 11.81 -5.21
C ARG A 303 21.79 12.05 -6.69
N LYS A 304 22.62 11.44 -7.54
CA LYS A 304 22.36 11.40 -8.98
C LYS A 304 21.17 10.48 -9.28
N PRO A 305 20.35 10.77 -10.30
CA PRO A 305 19.21 9.92 -10.67
C PRO A 305 19.61 8.47 -10.97
N GLY A 306 19.08 7.52 -10.20
CA GLY A 306 19.15 6.08 -10.51
C GLY A 306 18.18 5.66 -11.62
N LEU A 307 17.23 6.52 -12.01
CA LEU A 307 16.37 6.31 -13.17
C LEU A 307 17.06 6.82 -14.43
N LEU A 308 17.29 5.95 -15.40
CA LEU A 308 17.74 6.29 -16.75
C LEU A 308 16.60 6.05 -17.73
N TRP A 309 16.42 6.96 -18.69
CA TRP A 309 15.44 6.79 -19.74
C TRP A 309 16.12 6.64 -21.09
N ALA A 310 16.19 5.42 -21.63
CA ALA A 310 16.80 5.14 -22.92
C ALA A 310 15.76 5.22 -24.04
N ILE A 311 15.88 6.22 -24.90
CA ILE A 311 15.12 6.32 -26.14
C ILE A 311 15.83 5.45 -27.19
N THR A 312 15.31 4.23 -27.39
CA THR A 312 15.89 3.19 -28.24
C THR A 312 15.36 3.27 -29.68
N LYS A 313 15.91 2.44 -30.58
CA LYS A 313 15.54 2.40 -32.01
C LYS A 313 15.69 3.77 -32.72
N PHE A 314 16.61 4.60 -32.23
CA PHE A 314 16.78 5.96 -32.75
C PHE A 314 17.21 5.99 -34.23
N ASP A 315 17.74 4.89 -34.76
CA ASP A 315 17.97 4.68 -36.20
C ASP A 315 16.72 4.95 -37.04
N ILE A 316 15.57 4.41 -36.61
CA ILE A 316 14.30 4.56 -37.31
C ILE A 316 13.90 6.04 -37.34
N ARG A 317 14.15 6.74 -36.22
CA ARG A 317 13.83 8.15 -36.11
C ARG A 317 14.71 9.00 -37.00
N ILE A 318 16.02 8.74 -37.01
CA ILE A 318 16.96 9.43 -37.90
C ILE A 318 16.54 9.20 -39.35
N GLN A 319 16.29 7.95 -39.73
CA GLN A 319 15.88 7.59 -41.09
C GLN A 319 14.59 8.29 -41.52
N SER A 320 13.57 8.35 -40.66
CA SER A 320 12.32 9.09 -40.91
C SER A 320 12.56 10.59 -41.13
N ASP A 321 13.51 11.15 -40.40
CA ASP A 321 13.72 12.60 -40.33
C ASP A 321 14.77 13.10 -41.32
N LEU A 322 15.51 12.21 -42.00
CA LEU A 322 16.48 12.55 -43.05
C LEU A 322 15.87 13.40 -44.17
N ALA A 323 14.62 13.14 -44.57
CA ALA A 323 13.97 13.86 -45.65
C ALA A 323 13.29 15.17 -45.20
N LYS A 324 13.29 15.49 -43.90
CA LYS A 324 12.55 16.64 -43.35
C LYS A 324 13.35 17.94 -43.47
N ALA A 325 12.68 19.01 -43.90
CA ALA A 325 13.24 20.36 -43.87
C ALA A 325 13.34 20.90 -42.42
N GLU A 326 14.18 21.91 -42.21
CA GLU A 326 14.47 22.48 -40.88
C GLU A 326 13.22 22.85 -40.06
N GLY A 327 12.20 23.43 -40.69
CA GLY A 327 10.96 23.81 -40.01
C GLY A 327 10.21 22.62 -39.41
N MET A 328 10.16 21.49 -40.13
CA MET A 328 9.53 20.25 -39.67
C MET A 328 10.39 19.56 -38.60
N LEU A 329 11.72 19.64 -38.70
CA LEU A 329 12.62 19.10 -37.68
C LEU A 329 12.43 19.81 -36.34
N LYS A 330 12.29 21.15 -36.33
CA LYS A 330 12.04 21.93 -35.11
C LYS A 330 10.75 21.54 -34.38
N GLN A 331 9.76 20.99 -35.07
CA GLN A 331 8.51 20.51 -34.47
C GLN A 331 8.59 19.03 -34.06
N SER A 332 9.67 18.34 -34.43
CA SER A 332 9.77 16.90 -34.24
C SER A 332 10.30 16.52 -32.86
N TRP A 333 11.05 17.38 -32.15
CA TRP A 333 11.81 16.96 -30.97
C TRP A 333 11.06 17.12 -29.65
N GLY A 334 10.59 18.32 -29.32
CA GLY A 334 9.97 18.64 -28.04
C GLY A 334 8.53 18.14 -27.81
N VAL A 335 7.74 18.96 -27.13
CA VAL A 335 6.30 18.75 -26.92
C VAL A 335 5.57 18.74 -28.26
N GLY A 336 4.72 17.73 -28.48
CA GLY A 336 4.13 17.39 -29.78
C GLY A 336 4.99 16.48 -30.68
N GLY A 337 6.22 16.15 -30.27
CA GLY A 337 7.18 15.35 -31.04
C GLY A 337 7.73 14.13 -30.28
N LEU A 338 9.04 13.94 -30.34
CA LEU A 338 9.77 12.83 -29.72
C LEU A 338 9.51 12.75 -28.21
N LEU A 339 9.68 13.84 -27.48
CA LEU A 339 9.51 13.85 -26.03
C LEU A 339 8.05 13.61 -25.64
N GLN A 340 7.10 14.15 -26.40
CA GLN A 340 5.69 13.85 -26.17
C GLN A 340 5.42 12.35 -26.28
N GLN A 341 5.79 11.75 -27.41
CA GLN A 341 5.53 10.34 -27.69
C GLN A 341 6.23 9.38 -26.74
N THR A 342 7.46 9.69 -26.34
CA THR A 342 8.32 8.74 -25.61
C THR A 342 8.23 8.85 -24.09
N ILE A 343 7.83 10.01 -23.55
CA ILE A 343 7.78 10.24 -22.10
C ILE A 343 6.60 11.12 -21.65
N LEU A 344 6.40 12.32 -22.21
CA LEU A 344 5.52 13.32 -21.60
C LEU A 344 4.03 12.98 -21.71
N GLU A 345 3.59 12.31 -22.79
CA GLU A 345 2.18 11.91 -22.95
C GLU A 345 1.72 10.97 -21.82
N ARG A 346 2.62 10.14 -21.31
CA ARG A 346 2.32 9.14 -20.27
C ARG A 346 2.68 9.60 -18.87
N PHE A 347 3.83 10.27 -18.74
CA PHE A 347 4.44 10.55 -17.45
C PHE A 347 4.44 12.05 -17.12
N GLY A 348 4.04 12.94 -18.03
CA GLY A 348 4.10 14.39 -17.85
C GLY A 348 3.25 14.93 -16.70
N ASN A 349 2.22 14.18 -16.26
CA ASN A 349 1.38 14.55 -15.12
C ASN A 349 1.97 14.13 -13.76
N TYR A 350 3.07 13.38 -13.73
CA TYR A 350 3.69 12.97 -12.47
C TYR A 350 4.61 14.06 -11.94
N ASP A 351 4.55 14.30 -10.63
CA ASP A 351 5.34 15.33 -9.97
C ASP A 351 6.84 15.11 -10.15
N TRP A 352 7.32 13.86 -10.12
CA TRP A 352 8.73 13.54 -10.27
C TRP A 352 9.31 13.86 -11.66
N ILE A 353 8.49 13.96 -12.71
CA ILE A 353 8.94 14.42 -14.04
C ILE A 353 9.22 15.92 -14.02
N ASN A 354 8.34 16.69 -13.37
CA ASN A 354 8.38 18.14 -13.38
C ASN A 354 9.28 18.71 -12.27
N ASP A 355 9.43 17.98 -11.16
CA ASP A 355 10.30 18.31 -10.05
C ASP A 355 11.03 17.06 -9.50
N TRP A 356 12.12 16.71 -10.17
CA TRP A 356 13.00 15.64 -9.71
C TRP A 356 13.88 16.09 -8.55
N SER A 357 14.40 17.32 -8.59
CA SER A 357 15.44 17.82 -7.67
C SER A 357 15.31 19.33 -7.41
N ASN A 358 14.36 19.72 -6.55
CA ASN A 358 14.13 21.08 -6.05
C ASN A 358 13.93 22.12 -7.17
N GLY A 359 12.78 22.05 -7.83
CA GLY A 359 12.40 22.88 -8.97
C GLY A 359 13.10 22.51 -10.28
N LYS A 360 13.78 21.36 -10.34
CA LYS A 360 14.46 20.87 -11.55
C LYS A 360 13.73 19.65 -12.12
N PRO A 361 13.23 19.72 -13.37
CA PRO A 361 12.65 18.56 -14.04
C PRO A 361 13.62 17.39 -14.18
N PHE A 362 13.06 16.18 -14.33
CA PHE A 362 13.83 14.99 -14.63
C PHE A 362 14.50 15.13 -16.01
N ASN A 363 15.83 15.00 -16.07
CA ASN A 363 16.59 15.25 -17.30
C ASN A 363 17.57 14.12 -17.72
N ASN A 364 17.37 12.92 -17.16
CA ASN A 364 18.29 11.79 -17.32
C ASN A 364 17.94 10.88 -18.51
N LEU A 365 17.61 11.49 -19.65
CA LEU A 365 17.28 10.79 -20.91
C LEU A 365 18.53 10.49 -21.74
N PHE A 366 18.61 9.33 -22.38
CA PHE A 366 19.70 8.89 -23.25
C PHE A 366 19.14 8.51 -24.63
N LEU A 367 19.94 8.69 -25.67
CA LEU A 367 19.59 8.31 -27.04
C LEU A 367 20.37 7.05 -27.42
N VAL A 368 19.68 6.03 -27.94
CA VAL A 368 20.28 4.73 -28.23
C VAL A 368 19.87 4.23 -29.61
N ARG A 369 20.86 3.82 -30.39
CA ARG A 369 20.70 3.20 -31.70
C ARG A 369 21.32 1.80 -31.71
N LYS A 370 21.00 0.99 -32.72
CA LYS A 370 21.51 -0.39 -32.86
C LYS A 370 22.75 -0.39 -33.78
N PRO A 371 23.96 -0.60 -33.25
CA PRO A 371 25.15 -0.63 -34.09
C PRO A 371 25.13 -1.81 -35.08
N GLY A 372 25.69 -1.60 -36.27
CA GLY A 372 25.80 -2.62 -37.33
C GLY A 372 24.50 -2.89 -38.08
N PHE A 373 23.40 -2.20 -37.75
CA PHE A 373 22.14 -2.33 -38.47
C PHE A 373 22.19 -1.53 -39.79
N PRO A 374 21.77 -2.11 -40.93
CA PRO A 374 21.72 -1.38 -42.21
C PRO A 374 20.79 -0.16 -42.16
N VAL A 375 21.37 1.03 -42.28
CA VAL A 375 20.65 2.32 -42.27
C VAL A 375 21.17 3.23 -43.40
N PRO A 376 20.33 4.14 -43.93
CA PRO A 376 20.71 4.97 -45.07
C PRO A 376 21.78 6.03 -44.76
N PHE A 377 21.93 6.40 -43.48
CA PHE A 377 22.83 7.47 -43.03
C PHE A 377 24.19 6.99 -42.52
N LEU A 378 24.48 5.68 -42.56
CA LEU A 378 25.79 5.10 -42.21
C LEU A 378 26.30 4.21 -43.34
N GLU A 379 27.61 4.14 -43.47
CA GLU A 379 28.30 3.18 -44.31
C GLU A 379 28.78 1.98 -43.47
N LEU A 380 28.55 0.77 -43.99
CA LEU A 380 28.84 -0.49 -43.32
C LEU A 380 29.79 -1.33 -44.17
N GLU A 381 30.79 -1.93 -43.53
CA GLU A 381 31.68 -2.93 -44.09
C GLU A 381 31.76 -4.11 -43.12
N ASN A 382 31.40 -5.32 -43.56
CA ASN A 382 31.37 -6.53 -42.71
C ASN A 382 30.62 -6.31 -41.37
N GLU A 383 29.43 -5.72 -41.45
CA GLU A 383 28.57 -5.37 -40.29
C GLU A 383 29.18 -4.36 -39.31
N LYS A 384 30.32 -3.74 -39.66
CA LYS A 384 30.93 -2.65 -38.89
C LYS A 384 30.70 -1.32 -39.56
N GLU A 385 30.43 -0.31 -38.76
CA GLU A 385 30.20 1.04 -39.22
C GLU A 385 31.52 1.76 -39.46
N ILE A 386 31.69 2.35 -40.63
CA ILE A 386 32.97 2.96 -41.06
C ILE A 386 32.88 4.47 -41.29
N ALA A 387 31.71 5.00 -41.69
CA ALA A 387 31.53 6.42 -41.94
C ALA A 387 30.04 6.85 -41.86
N GLU A 388 29.83 8.15 -41.66
CA GLU A 388 28.52 8.79 -41.78
C GLU A 388 28.25 9.25 -43.22
N ARG A 389 27.02 9.04 -43.68
CA ARG A 389 26.46 9.61 -44.92
C ARG A 389 25.57 10.80 -44.56
N GLU A 390 25.25 11.66 -45.53
CA GLU A 390 24.32 12.79 -45.31
C GLU A 390 24.74 13.74 -44.16
N GLN A 391 26.06 13.97 -43.99
CA GLN A 391 26.61 14.75 -42.87
C GLN A 391 25.96 16.12 -42.68
N GLY A 392 25.59 16.81 -43.78
CA GLY A 392 24.90 18.10 -43.72
C GLY A 392 23.53 18.01 -43.06
N GLN A 393 22.75 16.97 -43.39
CA GLN A 393 21.44 16.75 -42.81
C GLN A 393 21.55 16.27 -41.36
N LEU A 394 22.51 15.38 -41.05
CA LEU A 394 22.77 14.95 -39.67
C LEU A 394 23.19 16.13 -38.77
N ALA A 395 24.02 17.04 -39.27
CA ALA A 395 24.38 18.26 -38.57
C ALA A 395 23.18 19.20 -38.34
N LEU A 396 22.26 19.29 -39.31
CA LEU A 396 21.00 20.03 -39.17
C LEU A 396 20.11 19.41 -38.09
N MET A 397 19.97 18.09 -38.07
CA MET A 397 19.20 17.36 -37.06
C MET A 397 19.80 17.55 -35.66
N ARG A 398 21.12 17.38 -35.51
CA ARG A 398 21.84 17.67 -34.26
C ARG A 398 21.55 19.08 -33.75
N ARG A 399 21.67 20.08 -34.63
CA ARG A 399 21.45 21.49 -34.28
C ARG A 399 20.03 21.76 -33.85
N THR A 400 19.04 21.27 -34.59
CA THR A 400 17.62 21.48 -34.27
C THR A 400 17.21 20.74 -33.00
N PHE A 401 17.71 19.52 -32.79
CA PHE A 401 17.50 18.75 -31.56
C PHE A 401 18.06 19.50 -30.34
N ALA A 402 19.33 19.92 -30.39
CA ALA A 402 19.98 20.60 -29.28
C ALA A 402 19.46 22.03 -29.02
N ALA A 403 18.79 22.65 -30.00
CA ALA A 403 18.20 23.98 -29.87
C ALA A 403 16.76 23.96 -29.31
N ASP A 404 16.10 22.81 -29.30
CA ASP A 404 14.73 22.66 -28.82
C ASP A 404 14.64 22.91 -27.29
N PRO A 405 13.74 23.80 -26.82
CA PRO A 405 13.62 24.13 -25.40
C PRO A 405 13.23 22.95 -24.50
N ASP A 406 12.37 22.06 -24.99
CA ASP A 406 11.92 20.90 -24.22
C ASP A 406 13.03 19.86 -24.15
N VAL A 407 13.77 19.66 -25.24
CA VAL A 407 14.99 18.83 -25.23
C VAL A 407 16.00 19.34 -24.21
N ARG A 408 16.23 20.65 -24.12
CA ARG A 408 17.14 21.22 -23.11
C ARG A 408 16.64 21.03 -21.67
N THR A 409 15.33 20.87 -21.50
CA THR A 409 14.70 20.63 -20.20
C THR A 409 14.89 19.18 -19.75
N TYR A 410 14.58 18.21 -20.63
CA TYR A 410 14.53 16.79 -20.28
C TYR A 410 15.78 15.98 -20.72
N VAL A 411 16.67 16.55 -21.53
CA VAL A 411 17.88 15.88 -22.00
C VAL A 411 19.11 16.68 -21.55
N ALA A 412 19.74 16.25 -20.46
CA ALA A 412 21.00 16.87 -20.01
C ALA A 412 22.11 16.72 -21.07
N ASP A 413 22.81 17.80 -21.40
CA ASP A 413 23.87 17.86 -22.42
C ASP A 413 23.44 17.29 -23.79
N PRO A 414 22.41 17.86 -24.45
CA PRO A 414 21.76 17.25 -25.60
C PRO A 414 22.70 17.05 -26.79
N GLU A 415 23.61 18.01 -27.02
CA GLU A 415 24.65 17.91 -28.05
C GLU A 415 25.56 16.70 -27.85
N GLN A 416 26.07 16.52 -26.63
CA GLN A 416 26.99 15.43 -26.33
C GLN A 416 26.28 14.07 -26.35
N LYS A 417 24.99 14.02 -25.99
CA LYS A 417 24.17 12.80 -26.08
C LYS A 417 23.89 12.42 -27.53
N TRP A 418 23.64 13.40 -28.39
CA TRP A 418 23.55 13.18 -29.84
C TRP A 418 24.86 12.62 -30.39
N ASP A 419 25.99 13.27 -30.08
CA ASP A 419 27.31 12.85 -30.57
C ASP A 419 27.68 11.44 -30.09
N ALA A 420 27.39 11.12 -28.82
CA ALA A 420 27.61 9.78 -28.27
C ALA A 420 26.73 8.73 -28.97
N MET A 421 25.48 9.05 -29.28
CA MET A 421 24.59 8.17 -30.03
C MET A 421 25.08 7.96 -31.47
N MET A 422 25.64 8.98 -32.13
CA MET A 422 26.19 8.84 -33.49
C MET A 422 27.51 8.07 -33.55
N LEU A 423 28.25 7.94 -32.45
CA LEU A 423 29.55 7.26 -32.40
C LEU A 423 29.50 5.85 -33.02
N LEU A 424 30.35 5.62 -34.03
CA LEU A 424 30.38 4.39 -34.82
C LEU A 424 30.67 3.16 -33.95
N ASN A 425 29.93 2.08 -34.18
CA ASN A 425 30.01 0.80 -33.46
C ASN A 425 29.71 0.89 -31.95
N ASP A 426 29.18 2.01 -31.46
CA ASP A 426 28.79 2.22 -30.06
C ASP A 426 27.30 2.48 -29.89
N GLY A 427 26.77 3.47 -30.62
CA GLY A 427 25.34 3.78 -30.61
C GLY A 427 24.80 4.39 -29.32
N GLY A 428 25.66 4.96 -28.47
CA GLY A 428 25.29 5.62 -27.21
C GLY A 428 25.55 4.77 -25.95
N MET A 429 25.96 3.52 -26.13
CA MET A 429 26.17 2.56 -25.04
C MET A 429 27.30 2.95 -24.11
N LYS A 430 28.40 3.52 -24.62
CA LYS A 430 29.50 3.98 -23.77
C LYS A 430 29.05 5.07 -22.80
N ARG A 431 28.21 6.00 -23.24
CA ARG A 431 27.71 7.09 -22.38
C ARG A 431 26.81 6.56 -21.26
N ILE A 432 25.97 5.58 -21.54
CA ILE A 432 25.17 4.88 -20.51
C ILE A 432 26.11 4.16 -19.54
N SER A 433 27.08 3.40 -20.04
CA SER A 433 28.05 2.68 -19.20
C SER A 433 28.88 3.63 -18.32
N ASP A 434 29.28 4.79 -18.83
CA ASP A 434 30.05 5.79 -18.08
C ASP A 434 29.18 6.43 -17.00
N TYR A 435 27.89 6.71 -17.28
CA TYR A 435 26.95 7.21 -16.27
C TYR A 435 26.70 6.18 -15.17
N LEU A 436 26.44 4.92 -15.53
CA LEU A 436 26.25 3.80 -14.60
C LEU A 436 27.42 3.67 -13.64
N ARG A 437 28.67 3.82 -14.11
CA ARG A 437 29.85 3.80 -13.23
C ARG A 437 29.80 4.83 -12.10
N THR A 438 29.08 5.93 -12.29
CA THR A 438 28.96 6.98 -11.26
C THR A 438 27.85 6.77 -10.25
N ILE A 439 26.91 5.84 -10.52
CA ILE A 439 25.73 5.60 -9.68
C ILE A 439 25.62 4.15 -9.18
N ALA A 440 26.24 3.19 -9.87
CA ALA A 440 26.32 1.78 -9.50
C ALA A 440 27.41 1.56 -8.44
N LEU A 441 27.30 2.31 -7.35
CA LEU A 441 28.21 2.31 -6.22
C LEU A 441 27.46 1.77 -5.00
N PRO A 442 27.94 0.70 -4.34
CA PRO A 442 27.30 0.14 -3.15
C PRO A 442 27.05 1.19 -2.05
N GLU A 443 27.91 2.20 -1.95
CA GLU A 443 27.83 3.29 -0.98
C GLU A 443 26.56 4.13 -1.16
N VAL A 444 26.09 4.32 -2.40
CA VAL A 444 24.85 5.07 -2.69
C VAL A 444 23.63 4.31 -2.14
N LYS A 445 23.60 2.99 -2.31
CA LYS A 445 22.57 2.10 -1.73
C LYS A 445 22.63 2.15 -0.20
N GLN A 446 23.82 1.97 0.37
CA GLN A 446 24.02 1.95 1.82
C GLN A 446 23.58 3.27 2.45
N GLN A 447 23.89 4.41 1.82
CA GLN A 447 23.45 5.71 2.30
C GLN A 447 21.92 5.84 2.26
N ARG A 448 21.23 5.35 1.22
CA ARG A 448 19.75 5.34 1.18
C ARG A 448 19.15 4.47 2.29
N ILE A 449 19.67 3.26 2.46
CA ILE A 449 19.19 2.33 3.49
C ILE A 449 19.40 2.94 4.88
N LYS A 450 20.53 3.61 5.10
CA LYS A 450 20.83 4.33 6.34
C LYS A 450 19.82 5.46 6.62
N GLU A 451 19.47 6.26 5.62
CA GLU A 451 18.43 7.29 5.76
C GLU A 451 17.09 6.68 6.17
N GLN A 452 16.65 5.63 5.46
CA GLN A 452 15.40 4.94 5.74
C GLN A 452 15.38 4.26 7.10
N LEU A 453 16.52 3.67 7.51
CA LEU A 453 16.68 3.10 8.83
C LEU A 453 16.55 4.17 9.91
N ASN A 454 17.23 5.31 9.75
CA ASN A 454 17.14 6.42 10.68
C ASN A 454 15.72 7.03 10.71
N GLU A 455 15.05 7.16 9.57
CA GLU A 455 13.65 7.56 9.48
C GLU A 455 12.73 6.57 10.24
N ALA A 456 12.94 5.27 10.06
CA ALA A 456 12.19 4.23 10.75
C ALA A 456 12.46 4.22 12.26
N ILE A 457 13.73 4.37 12.68
CA ILE A 457 14.13 4.49 14.08
C ILE A 457 13.47 5.72 14.71
N ASN A 458 13.56 6.88 14.06
CA ASN A 458 12.92 8.11 14.53
C ASN A 458 11.42 7.93 14.64
N HIS A 459 10.77 7.31 13.65
CA HIS A 459 9.34 7.01 13.70
C HIS A 459 9.00 6.06 14.86
N ILE A 460 9.78 5.02 15.11
CA ILE A 460 9.56 4.10 16.24
C ILE A 460 9.74 4.84 17.57
N VAL A 461 10.84 5.57 17.73
CA VAL A 461 11.20 6.23 19.00
C VAL A 461 10.30 7.42 19.29
N GLU A 462 10.25 8.39 18.38
CA GLU A 462 9.58 9.67 18.57
C GLU A 462 8.08 9.59 18.28
N ASN A 463 7.63 8.72 17.37
CA ASN A 463 6.23 8.74 16.91
C ASN A 463 5.38 7.61 17.50
N ARG A 464 5.94 6.38 17.62
CA ARG A 464 5.19 5.22 18.11
C ARG A 464 5.25 5.05 19.63
N PHE A 465 6.41 5.26 20.22
CA PHE A 465 6.66 4.88 21.62
C PHE A 465 6.99 6.05 22.57
N SER A 466 7.26 7.26 22.06
CA SER A 466 7.50 8.44 22.90
C SER A 466 6.36 8.73 23.87
N SER A 467 5.11 8.53 23.44
CA SER A 467 3.91 8.73 24.28
C SER A 467 3.78 7.72 25.41
N TRP A 468 4.49 6.59 25.30
CA TRP A 468 4.50 5.51 26.31
C TRP A 468 5.67 5.65 27.29
N TYR A 469 6.70 6.45 26.97
CA TYR A 469 7.90 6.61 27.78
C TYR A 469 7.95 7.96 28.50
N GLN A 470 8.05 7.96 29.84
CA GLN A 470 8.02 9.19 30.65
C GLN A 470 9.42 9.73 30.99
N ARG A 471 9.63 11.04 30.75
CA ARG A 471 10.74 11.86 31.28
C ARG A 471 10.16 13.00 32.16
N ASP A 472 10.84 13.38 33.24
CA ASP A 472 10.33 14.21 34.37
C ASP A 472 9.44 15.43 34.01
N GLY A 473 8.37 15.64 34.82
CA GLY A 473 7.11 16.30 34.43
C GLY A 473 7.03 17.84 34.36
N ALA A 474 8.05 18.62 34.72
CA ALA A 474 7.98 20.09 34.58
C ALA A 474 8.23 20.58 33.14
N GLU A 475 9.03 19.84 32.39
CA GLU A 475 9.31 20.10 30.97
C GLU A 475 8.13 19.68 30.07
N GLU A 476 7.28 18.77 30.57
CA GLU A 476 6.21 18.11 29.83
C GLU A 476 5.08 19.07 29.44
N VAL A 477 4.58 19.88 30.39
CA VAL A 477 3.50 20.86 30.13
C VAL A 477 3.89 21.86 29.03
N SER A 478 5.14 22.34 29.08
CA SER A 478 5.68 23.26 28.06
C SER A 478 5.73 22.60 26.68
N LYS A 479 6.20 21.35 26.61
CA LYS A 479 6.23 20.55 25.38
C LYS A 479 4.83 20.30 24.81
N LYS A 480 3.85 19.95 25.65
CA LYS A 480 2.44 19.77 25.24
C LYS A 480 1.84 21.05 24.65
N ARG A 481 2.14 22.22 25.23
CA ARG A 481 1.71 23.52 24.66
C ARG A 481 2.36 23.82 23.32
N GLN A 482 3.66 23.55 23.17
CA GLN A 482 4.37 23.74 21.90
C GLN A 482 3.79 22.83 20.80
N LEU A 483 3.57 21.56 21.14
CA LEU A 483 2.94 20.56 20.29
C LEU A 483 1.54 21.01 19.86
N ALA A 484 0.68 21.41 20.81
CA ALA A 484 -0.68 21.85 20.51
C ALA A 484 -0.71 23.08 19.59
N ASN A 485 0.22 24.02 19.77
CA ASN A 485 0.36 25.17 18.87
C ASN A 485 0.83 24.75 17.47
N ALA A 486 1.75 23.79 17.36
CA ALA A 486 2.22 23.27 16.08
C ALA A 486 1.07 22.60 15.31
N VAL A 487 0.30 21.74 15.98
CA VAL A 487 -0.90 21.08 15.41
C VAL A 487 -1.95 22.12 14.99
N ALA A 488 -2.28 23.08 15.85
CA ALA A 488 -3.27 24.12 15.54
C ALA A 488 -2.86 24.97 14.34
N ASN A 489 -1.56 25.33 14.25
CA ASN A 489 -1.03 26.06 13.10
C ASN A 489 -1.11 25.23 11.81
N GLU A 490 -0.81 23.93 11.88
CA GLU A 490 -0.85 23.04 10.74
C GLU A 490 -2.27 22.86 10.21
N LEU A 491 -3.21 22.49 11.08
CA LEU A 491 -4.63 22.36 10.73
C LEU A 491 -5.23 23.69 10.27
N GLY A 492 -4.80 24.80 10.87
CA GLY A 492 -5.21 26.15 10.50
C GLY A 492 -4.88 26.54 9.05
N LYS A 493 -3.77 26.04 8.49
CA LYS A 493 -3.42 26.26 7.05
C LYS A 493 -4.47 25.69 6.10
N LYS A 494 -5.21 24.67 6.52
CA LYS A 494 -6.20 23.93 5.72
C LYS A 494 -7.55 23.84 6.45
N ALA A 495 -7.96 24.91 7.12
CA ALA A 495 -9.15 24.98 7.97
C ALA A 495 -10.43 24.35 7.34
N MET A 496 -10.64 24.53 6.04
CA MET A 496 -11.80 23.99 5.31
C MET A 496 -11.84 22.46 5.25
N LEU A 497 -10.69 21.80 5.35
CA LEU A 497 -10.56 20.33 5.27
C LEU A 497 -10.53 19.65 6.64
N VAL A 498 -10.46 20.42 7.73
CA VAL A 498 -10.35 19.87 9.09
C VAL A 498 -11.54 18.98 9.44
N GLY A 499 -12.75 19.34 9.02
CA GLY A 499 -13.94 18.50 9.25
C GLY A 499 -13.82 17.11 8.62
N GLU A 500 -13.37 17.02 7.36
CA GLU A 500 -13.15 15.74 6.69
C GLU A 500 -11.99 14.97 7.34
N PHE A 501 -10.93 15.69 7.75
CA PHE A 501 -9.83 15.07 8.47
C PHE A 501 -10.27 14.47 9.82
N LEU A 502 -11.08 15.17 10.61
CA LEU A 502 -11.65 14.63 11.86
C LEU A 502 -12.54 13.41 11.59
N ARG A 503 -13.24 13.36 10.45
CA ARG A 503 -13.98 12.16 10.03
C ARG A 503 -13.05 10.98 9.77
N CYS A 504 -11.88 11.20 9.16
CA CYS A 504 -10.88 10.16 8.95
C CYS A 504 -10.35 9.57 10.28
N LEU A 505 -10.37 10.34 11.37
CA LEU A 505 -9.96 9.86 12.72
C LEU A 505 -10.98 8.88 13.35
N GLN A 506 -12.19 8.79 12.81
CA GLN A 506 -13.23 7.87 13.30
C GLN A 506 -12.95 6.45 12.79
N LEU A 507 -13.30 5.44 13.61
CA LEU A 507 -13.21 4.04 13.18
C LEU A 507 -14.34 3.74 12.17
N PRO A 508 -14.04 3.17 10.99
CA PRO A 508 -15.07 2.82 10.00
C PRO A 508 -16.13 1.88 10.57
N GLU A 509 -17.39 2.11 10.22
CA GLU A 509 -18.53 1.31 10.70
C GLU A 509 -18.39 -0.18 10.35
N ASP A 510 -17.85 -0.49 9.16
CA ASP A 510 -17.63 -1.88 8.73
C ASP A 510 -16.63 -2.61 9.63
N THR A 511 -15.60 -1.90 10.12
CA THR A 511 -14.66 -2.46 11.09
C THR A 511 -15.35 -2.72 12.43
N ILE A 512 -16.15 -1.78 12.92
CA ILE A 512 -16.93 -1.97 14.16
C ILE A 512 -17.90 -3.16 14.02
N ARG A 513 -18.56 -3.26 12.87
CA ARG A 513 -19.50 -4.35 12.55
C ARG A 513 -18.81 -5.71 12.53
N SER A 514 -17.64 -5.82 11.89
CA SER A 514 -16.88 -7.08 11.87
C SER A 514 -16.38 -7.50 13.26
N LEU A 515 -15.97 -6.56 14.10
CA LEU A 515 -15.59 -6.82 15.50
C LEU A 515 -16.78 -7.30 16.34
N TYR A 516 -17.97 -6.74 16.14
CA TYR A 516 -19.19 -7.14 16.85
C TYR A 516 -19.54 -8.61 16.59
N PHE A 517 -19.53 -9.02 15.32
CA PHE A 517 -19.80 -10.40 14.96
C PHE A 517 -18.69 -11.37 15.43
N SER A 518 -17.44 -10.92 15.48
CA SER A 518 -16.33 -11.72 15.99
C SER A 518 -16.48 -12.04 17.49
N ASP A 519 -16.87 -11.06 18.32
CA ASP A 519 -17.07 -11.24 19.77
C ASP A 519 -18.24 -12.19 20.09
N MET A 520 -19.31 -12.13 19.27
CA MET A 520 -20.48 -12.98 19.43
C MET A 520 -20.21 -14.46 19.19
N ASP A 521 -19.29 -14.79 18.29
CA ASP A 521 -18.93 -16.17 18.03
C ASP A 521 -17.97 -16.73 19.10
N GLU A 522 -17.07 -15.91 19.67
CA GLU A 522 -16.22 -16.35 20.79
C GLU A 522 -17.05 -16.64 22.05
N THR A 523 -18.06 -15.80 22.35
CA THR A 523 -19.01 -16.06 23.43
C THR A 523 -19.85 -17.31 23.17
N ALA A 524 -20.34 -17.53 21.95
CA ALA A 524 -21.06 -18.75 21.59
C ALA A 524 -20.20 -20.04 21.62
N LEU A 525 -18.87 -19.92 21.50
CA LEU A 525 -17.93 -21.02 21.67
C LEU A 525 -17.61 -21.31 23.14
N ASP A 526 -17.56 -20.28 23.99
CA ASP A 526 -17.40 -20.40 25.44
C ASP A 526 -18.69 -20.94 26.10
N ASP A 527 -19.87 -20.47 25.70
CA ASP A 527 -21.18 -20.93 26.20
C ASP A 527 -21.46 -22.40 25.86
N LYS A 528 -20.86 -22.95 24.80
CA LYS A 528 -20.96 -24.38 24.47
C LYS A 528 -20.19 -25.29 25.44
N LYS A 529 -19.32 -24.74 26.30
CA LYS A 529 -18.71 -25.48 27.42
C LYS A 529 -19.56 -25.43 28.69
N ASP A 530 -20.38 -24.39 28.85
CA ASP A 530 -21.16 -24.14 30.06
C ASP A 530 -22.61 -23.75 29.72
N GLN A 531 -23.45 -24.74 29.38
CA GLN A 531 -24.80 -24.96 29.96
C GLN A 531 -25.68 -25.84 29.06
N ALA A 532 -25.98 -27.02 29.60
CA ALA A 532 -27.30 -27.65 29.45
C ALA A 532 -28.21 -27.06 30.53
N GLN A 533 -29.04 -26.07 30.18
CA GLN A 533 -30.33 -25.76 30.82
C GLN A 533 -30.97 -24.55 30.11
N GLU A 534 -31.72 -24.81 29.05
CA GLU A 534 -32.66 -23.84 28.48
C GLU A 534 -33.94 -23.81 29.32
N VAL A 535 -34.35 -22.61 29.73
CA VAL A 535 -35.76 -22.32 30.03
C VAL A 535 -36.29 -21.49 28.87
N SER A 536 -37.19 -22.12 28.12
CA SER A 536 -37.96 -21.55 27.03
C SER A 536 -38.80 -20.36 27.51
N ASN A 537 -38.71 -19.22 26.84
CA ASN A 537 -39.80 -18.27 26.77
C ASN A 537 -40.12 -17.99 25.29
N ASP A 538 -41.20 -18.63 24.85
CA ASP A 538 -41.96 -18.35 23.65
C ASP A 538 -42.75 -17.05 23.84
N PHE A 539 -42.64 -16.09 22.92
CA PHE A 539 -43.67 -15.07 22.74
C PHE A 539 -43.67 -14.49 21.31
N GLY A 540 -44.54 -15.06 20.49
CA GLY A 540 -45.61 -14.35 19.77
C GLY A 540 -45.26 -13.05 19.03
N GLY A 541 -45.23 -13.14 17.70
CA GLY A 541 -45.06 -12.01 16.80
C GLY A 541 -46.23 -11.01 16.77
N GLY A 542 -45.89 -9.73 16.62
CA GLY A 542 -46.81 -8.65 16.29
C GLY A 542 -46.07 -7.31 16.29
N PHE A 543 -46.12 -6.56 15.19
CA PHE A 543 -45.72 -5.16 15.17
C PHE A 543 -46.73 -4.36 16.00
N GLY A 544 -46.33 -3.89 17.18
CA GLY A 544 -47.18 -3.12 18.10
C GLY A 544 -47.49 -1.71 17.58
N PHE A 545 -48.40 -1.62 16.61
CA PHE A 545 -49.16 -0.41 16.25
C PHE A 545 -50.65 -0.58 16.59
N ASP A 546 -50.99 -1.40 17.58
CA ASP A 546 -52.37 -1.62 18.01
C ASP A 546 -52.56 -1.23 19.49
N ASP A 547 -52.35 0.06 19.74
CA ASP A 547 -53.23 0.87 20.58
C ASP A 547 -52.93 2.35 20.29
N GLY A 548 -53.98 3.12 20.01
CA GLY A 548 -53.96 4.38 19.27
C GLY A 548 -52.84 5.37 19.63
N PHE A 549 -51.87 5.51 18.72
CA PHE A 549 -50.92 6.62 18.74
C PHE A 549 -51.63 7.87 18.18
N ASP A 550 -52.18 8.69 19.07
CA ASP A 550 -52.79 9.97 18.72
C ASP A 550 -51.71 11.05 18.57
N LEU A 551 -51.48 11.47 17.32
CA LEU A 551 -50.46 12.47 16.93
C LEU A 551 -50.72 13.87 17.54
N PHE A 552 -51.88 14.08 18.15
CA PHE A 552 -52.31 15.36 18.73
C PHE A 552 -52.71 15.27 20.21
N ALA A 553 -52.38 14.18 20.90
CA ALA A 553 -52.60 14.09 22.34
C ALA A 553 -51.74 15.14 23.09
N GLU A 554 -52.36 15.91 23.98
CA GLU A 554 -51.63 16.84 24.84
C GLU A 554 -50.68 16.07 25.78
N PRO A 555 -49.48 16.59 26.08
CA PRO A 555 -48.50 15.88 26.89
C PRO A 555 -49.06 15.65 28.30
N GLN A 556 -49.27 14.38 28.67
CA GLN A 556 -49.50 14.05 30.07
C GLN A 556 -48.18 14.17 30.84
N GLU A 557 -48.17 14.98 31.89
CA GLU A 557 -47.05 15.05 32.84
C GLU A 557 -46.86 13.69 33.52
N MET A 558 -45.72 13.05 33.25
CA MET A 558 -45.32 11.85 33.98
C MET A 558 -44.89 12.25 35.40
N PRO A 559 -45.39 11.56 36.45
CA PRO A 559 -44.96 11.83 37.81
C PRO A 559 -43.49 11.43 38.00
N ILE A 560 -42.71 12.38 38.49
CA ILE A 560 -41.29 12.21 38.85
C ILE A 560 -41.22 11.27 40.05
N SER A 561 -40.80 10.02 39.85
CA SER A 561 -40.32 9.16 40.93
C SER A 561 -38.82 9.37 41.13
N PRO A 562 -38.33 9.49 42.37
CA PRO A 562 -36.93 9.73 42.65
C PRO A 562 -36.07 8.54 42.22
N GLU A 563 -35.09 8.80 41.34
CA GLU A 563 -34.05 7.84 40.95
C GLU A 563 -33.31 7.32 42.18
N LYS A 564 -33.53 6.05 42.52
CA LYS A 564 -32.60 5.31 43.37
C LYS A 564 -31.37 4.98 42.54
N THR A 565 -30.24 5.58 42.89
CA THR A 565 -28.92 5.24 42.37
C THR A 565 -28.55 3.82 42.82
N ILE A 566 -28.88 2.83 41.99
CA ILE A 566 -28.28 1.50 42.09
C ILE A 566 -26.97 1.61 41.31
N ALA A 567 -25.84 1.51 42.02
CA ALA A 567 -24.54 1.41 41.37
C ALA A 567 -24.49 0.05 40.64
N GLU A 568 -24.78 0.06 39.34
CA GLU A 568 -24.59 -1.10 38.49
C GLU A 568 -23.09 -1.44 38.43
N PRO A 569 -22.69 -2.70 38.66
CA PRO A 569 -21.30 -3.10 38.50
C PRO A 569 -20.92 -2.95 37.02
N ILE A 570 -19.91 -2.13 36.75
CA ILE A 570 -19.37 -1.94 35.40
C ILE A 570 -18.61 -3.23 35.05
N VAL A 571 -19.30 -4.19 34.44
CA VAL A 571 -18.65 -5.30 33.73
C VAL A 571 -18.03 -4.69 32.48
N GLU A 572 -16.76 -4.98 32.16
CA GLU A 572 -16.16 -4.49 30.92
C GLU A 572 -16.68 -5.31 29.74
N SER A 573 -17.14 -4.65 28.68
CA SER A 573 -17.58 -5.34 27.45
C SER A 573 -16.38 -5.71 26.59
N ARG A 574 -16.22 -7.00 26.23
CA ARG A 574 -15.17 -7.48 25.33
C ARG A 574 -15.24 -6.82 23.95
N PHE A 575 -16.45 -6.71 23.40
CA PHE A 575 -16.70 -5.93 22.18
C PHE A 575 -16.23 -4.47 22.31
N ALA A 576 -16.56 -3.77 23.40
CA ALA A 576 -16.13 -2.38 23.61
C ALA A 576 -14.60 -2.25 23.72
N GLN A 577 -13.94 -3.20 24.38
CA GLN A 577 -12.47 -3.28 24.44
C GLN A 577 -11.86 -3.48 23.04
N ALA A 578 -12.42 -4.39 22.24
CA ALA A 578 -11.97 -4.66 20.88
C ALA A 578 -12.12 -3.43 19.98
N VAL A 579 -13.26 -2.74 20.04
CA VAL A 579 -13.51 -1.49 19.30
C VAL A 579 -12.53 -0.39 19.73
N PHE A 580 -12.31 -0.22 21.04
CA PHE A 580 -11.37 0.78 21.55
C PHE A 580 -9.94 0.52 21.08
N LYS A 581 -9.48 -0.73 21.15
CA LYS A 581 -8.17 -1.15 20.64
C LYS A 581 -8.04 -0.90 19.14
N ALA A 582 -9.01 -1.32 18.35
CA ALA A 582 -9.03 -1.12 16.91
C ALA A 582 -9.04 0.36 16.52
N TRP A 583 -9.73 1.22 17.29
CA TRP A 583 -9.71 2.66 17.08
C TRP A 583 -8.34 3.28 17.37
N ILE A 584 -7.64 2.85 18.42
CA ILE A 584 -6.27 3.29 18.69
C ILE A 584 -5.32 2.87 17.55
N GLU A 585 -5.42 1.63 17.08
CA GLU A 585 -4.63 1.13 15.94
C GLU A 585 -4.92 1.93 14.66
N HIS A 586 -6.21 2.19 14.38
CA HIS A 586 -6.65 3.03 13.27
C HIS A 586 -6.05 4.43 13.33
N LEU A 587 -6.18 5.13 14.46
CA LEU A 587 -5.60 6.46 14.65
C LEU A 587 -4.09 6.48 14.39
N ARG A 588 -3.37 5.47 14.91
CA ARG A 588 -1.91 5.34 14.72
C ARG A 588 -1.52 4.99 13.28
N GLY A 589 -2.43 4.43 12.50
CA GLY A 589 -2.22 4.14 11.08
C GLY A 589 -2.43 5.36 10.17
N ILE A 590 -3.17 6.38 10.62
CA ILE A 590 -3.54 7.54 9.77
C ILE A 590 -2.32 8.31 9.29
N SER A 591 -1.31 8.52 10.13
CA SER A 591 -0.08 9.23 9.75
C SER A 591 0.78 8.48 8.75
N ASN A 592 0.62 7.15 8.66
CA ASN A 592 1.35 6.30 7.71
C ASN A 592 0.69 6.29 6.32
N ASN A 593 -0.50 6.86 6.17
CA ASN A 593 -1.17 6.96 4.88
C ASN A 593 -0.69 8.18 4.10
N ASP A 594 0.34 7.98 3.26
CA ASP A 594 0.94 9.03 2.42
C ASP A 594 -0.06 9.73 1.52
N HIS A 595 -1.02 8.99 0.95
CA HIS A 595 -2.07 9.57 0.12
C HIS A 595 -2.95 10.54 0.92
N LEU A 596 -3.27 10.20 2.17
CA LEU A 596 -4.07 11.04 3.06
C LEU A 596 -3.27 12.28 3.49
N MET A 597 -2.00 12.11 3.86
CA MET A 597 -1.11 13.22 4.22
C MET A 597 -0.93 14.20 3.05
N ASN A 598 -0.73 13.68 1.83
CA ASN A 598 -0.60 14.50 0.62
C ASN A 598 -1.91 15.19 0.24
N PHE A 599 -3.06 14.51 0.37
CA PHE A 599 -4.38 15.08 0.09
C PHE A 599 -4.68 16.29 0.98
N PHE A 600 -4.43 16.17 2.29
CA PHE A 600 -4.65 17.28 3.21
C PHE A 600 -3.49 18.30 3.18
N GLY A 601 -2.28 17.88 2.84
CA GLY A 601 -1.06 18.68 2.92
C GLY A 601 -0.61 18.92 4.35
N PHE A 602 -0.79 17.92 5.23
CA PHE A 602 -0.35 17.96 6.62
C PHE A 602 0.96 17.19 6.80
N SER A 603 1.82 17.70 7.68
CA SER A 603 3.04 17.00 8.10
C SER A 603 2.72 15.81 9.02
N LYS A 604 3.31 14.65 8.70
CA LYS A 604 3.19 13.41 9.50
C LYS A 604 3.42 13.66 10.99
N GLN A 605 4.50 14.35 11.33
CA GLN A 605 4.88 14.68 12.71
C GLN A 605 3.75 15.38 13.50
N ASN A 606 3.07 16.36 12.89
CA ASN A 606 2.00 17.08 13.57
C ASN A 606 0.73 16.23 13.71
N ILE A 607 0.44 15.37 12.73
CA ILE A 607 -0.71 14.45 12.81
C ILE A 607 -0.48 13.35 13.85
N GLU A 608 0.74 12.82 13.94
CA GLU A 608 1.13 11.85 14.97
C GLU A 608 1.02 12.45 16.38
N ALA A 609 1.48 13.69 16.53
CA ALA A 609 1.31 14.46 17.77
C ALA A 609 -0.16 14.60 18.18
N LEU A 610 -1.05 14.96 17.24
CA LEU A 610 -2.49 15.02 17.48
C LEU A 610 -3.05 13.66 17.91
N VAL A 611 -2.71 12.59 17.18
CA VAL A 611 -3.14 11.22 17.48
C VAL A 611 -2.69 10.79 18.88
N GLY A 612 -1.43 11.08 19.24
CA GLY A 612 -0.89 10.79 20.56
C GLY A 612 -1.69 11.44 21.69
N GLU A 613 -2.08 12.70 21.53
CA GLU A 613 -2.92 13.41 22.49
C GLU A 613 -4.34 12.84 22.58
N LEU A 614 -4.95 12.49 21.44
CA LEU A 614 -6.28 11.89 21.42
C LEU A 614 -6.32 10.55 22.15
N VAL A 615 -5.34 9.67 21.90
CA VAL A 615 -5.21 8.37 22.59
C VAL A 615 -4.99 8.57 24.09
N THR A 616 -4.12 9.51 24.44
CA THR A 616 -3.83 9.84 25.84
C THR A 616 -5.08 10.35 26.57
N GLY A 617 -5.79 11.30 25.97
CA GLY A 617 -6.99 11.86 26.56
C GLY A 617 -8.16 10.88 26.58
N ALA A 618 -8.27 9.97 25.60
CA ALA A 618 -9.29 8.93 25.59
C ALA A 618 -9.13 7.96 26.78
N ASN A 619 -7.88 7.61 27.11
CA ASN A 619 -7.55 6.83 28.30
C ASN A 619 -7.83 7.63 29.59
N ARG A 620 -7.35 8.88 29.69
CA ARG A 620 -7.59 9.76 30.84
C ARG A 620 -9.08 9.91 31.15
N LEU A 621 -9.90 10.06 30.11
CA LEU A 621 -11.35 10.28 30.19
C LEU A 621 -12.16 8.97 30.15
N LYS A 622 -11.49 7.81 30.25
CA LYS A 622 -12.10 6.48 30.35
C LYS A 622 -13.10 6.19 29.22
N LEU A 623 -12.73 6.50 27.99
CA LEU A 623 -13.61 6.32 26.82
C LEU A 623 -14.05 4.85 26.66
N GLN A 624 -13.16 3.89 26.92
CA GLN A 624 -13.50 2.45 26.91
C GLN A 624 -14.64 2.10 27.89
N GLU A 625 -14.64 2.68 29.10
CA GLU A 625 -15.71 2.47 30.07
C GLU A 625 -17.03 3.08 29.57
N LYS A 626 -16.97 4.25 28.91
CA LYS A 626 -18.15 4.88 28.29
C LYS A 626 -18.70 4.02 27.14
N LEU A 627 -17.84 3.45 26.30
CA LEU A 627 -18.22 2.52 25.23
C LEU A 627 -18.89 1.27 25.82
N SER A 628 -18.31 0.68 26.88
CA SER A 628 -18.89 -0.48 27.56
C SER A 628 -20.29 -0.19 28.09
N LYS A 629 -20.51 0.95 28.76
CA LYS A 629 -21.84 1.34 29.26
C LYS A 629 -22.89 1.47 28.15
N VAL A 630 -22.50 1.96 26.98
CA VAL A 630 -23.39 2.07 25.82
C VAL A 630 -23.80 0.69 25.30
N VAL A 631 -22.87 -0.29 25.29
CA VAL A 631 -23.18 -1.69 24.92
C VAL A 631 -24.29 -2.25 25.81
N PHE A 632 -24.10 -2.21 27.13
CA PHE A 632 -25.08 -2.77 28.07
C PHE A 632 -26.44 -2.07 27.98
N LYS A 633 -26.44 -0.74 27.82
CA LYS A 633 -27.69 0.02 27.64
C LYS A 633 -28.46 -0.44 26.41
N ASN A 634 -27.76 -0.75 25.32
CA ASN A 634 -28.38 -1.22 24.07
C ASN A 634 -28.87 -2.67 24.18
N GLU A 635 -28.13 -3.55 24.85
CA GLU A 635 -28.53 -4.94 25.12
C GLU A 635 -29.80 -5.02 25.97
N ASN A 636 -29.90 -4.15 27.00
CA ASN A 636 -31.06 -4.11 27.89
C ASN A 636 -32.31 -3.45 27.27
N ALA A 637 -32.22 -2.90 26.05
CA ALA A 637 -33.30 -2.15 25.41
C ALA A 637 -34.25 -3.02 24.54
N GLY A 638 -34.20 -4.36 24.65
CA GLY A 638 -35.20 -5.28 24.09
C GLY A 638 -35.34 -5.30 22.56
N SER A 639 -34.29 -4.94 21.81
CA SER A 639 -34.33 -4.83 20.34
C SER A 639 -34.14 -6.19 19.64
N LYS A 640 -34.70 -6.37 18.42
CA LYS A 640 -34.46 -7.57 17.59
C LYS A 640 -32.97 -7.70 17.23
N ARG A 641 -32.48 -8.93 17.01
CA ARG A 641 -31.04 -9.25 16.86
C ARG A 641 -30.31 -8.44 15.78
N ASP A 642 -30.90 -8.27 14.60
CA ASP A 642 -30.29 -7.47 13.50
C ASP A 642 -30.30 -5.97 13.81
N GLN A 643 -31.38 -5.48 14.45
CA GLN A 643 -31.49 -4.09 14.90
C GLN A 643 -30.51 -3.79 16.04
N LEU A 644 -30.18 -4.79 16.85
CA LEU A 644 -29.19 -4.65 17.91
C LEU A 644 -27.79 -4.46 17.33
N ALA A 645 -27.40 -5.24 16.31
CA ALA A 645 -26.10 -5.09 15.67
C ALA A 645 -25.91 -3.68 15.07
N GLU A 646 -26.87 -3.20 14.28
CA GLU A 646 -26.82 -1.85 13.71
C GLU A 646 -26.79 -0.77 14.80
N ARG A 647 -27.59 -0.93 15.85
CA ARG A 647 -27.62 0.01 16.98
C ARG A 647 -26.31 0.03 17.75
N GLN A 648 -25.66 -1.12 17.95
CA GLN A 648 -24.35 -1.19 18.59
C GLN A 648 -23.29 -0.51 17.73
N VAL A 649 -23.25 -0.79 16.42
CA VAL A 649 -22.32 -0.15 15.49
C VAL A 649 -22.52 1.37 15.50
N PHE A 650 -23.76 1.84 15.35
CA PHE A 650 -24.09 3.26 15.34
C PHE A 650 -23.71 3.95 16.66
N SER A 651 -24.05 3.36 17.80
CA SER A 651 -23.79 3.97 19.10
C SER A 651 -22.28 4.05 19.41
N MET A 652 -21.51 3.03 19.00
CA MET A 652 -20.05 3.03 19.09
C MET A 652 -19.42 4.12 18.23
N ASN A 653 -19.82 4.18 16.95
CA ASN A 653 -19.30 5.17 16.03
C ASN A 653 -19.64 6.59 16.50
N MET A 654 -20.88 6.84 16.91
CA MET A 654 -21.33 8.15 17.40
C MET A 654 -20.56 8.59 18.65
N LEU A 655 -20.33 7.70 19.61
CA LEU A 655 -19.57 8.05 20.82
C LEU A 655 -18.10 8.39 20.52
N ILE A 656 -17.47 7.67 19.58
CA ILE A 656 -16.11 7.98 19.10
C ILE A 656 -16.10 9.31 18.33
N ALA A 657 -17.09 9.53 17.45
CA ALA A 657 -17.22 10.75 16.68
C ALA A 657 -17.41 11.98 17.57
N ASP A 658 -18.27 11.89 18.59
CA ASP A 658 -18.49 12.96 19.58
C ASP A 658 -17.23 13.23 20.41
N PHE A 659 -16.50 12.18 20.80
CA PHE A 659 -15.23 12.35 21.49
C PHE A 659 -14.23 13.16 20.65
N ILE A 660 -14.10 12.86 19.36
CA ILE A 660 -13.20 13.58 18.43
C ILE A 660 -13.69 15.02 18.19
N ALA A 661 -15.00 15.20 17.98
CA ALA A 661 -15.60 16.49 17.64
C ALA A 661 -15.56 17.49 18.81
N TRP A 662 -15.64 17.01 20.05
CA TRP A 662 -15.81 17.86 21.23
C TRP A 662 -14.73 17.70 22.29
N LEU A 663 -13.84 16.70 22.17
CA LEU A 663 -12.77 16.41 23.13
C LEU A 663 -13.28 16.28 24.58
N ASP A 664 -14.51 15.75 24.71
CA ASP A 664 -15.30 15.58 25.94
C ASP A 664 -15.77 16.88 26.62
N PHE A 665 -15.47 18.07 26.08
CA PHE A 665 -15.93 19.34 26.67
C PHE A 665 -17.45 19.52 26.60
N ILE A 666 -18.12 18.92 25.61
CA ILE A 666 -19.59 19.00 25.52
C ILE A 666 -20.30 18.35 26.73
N ASN A 667 -19.64 17.36 27.36
CA ASN A 667 -20.13 16.68 28.55
C ASN A 667 -19.77 17.42 29.86
N GLN A 668 -18.99 18.51 29.77
CA GLN A 668 -18.61 19.32 30.92
C GLN A 668 -19.55 20.52 31.09
N PRO A 669 -19.84 20.95 32.33
CA PRO A 669 -20.53 22.22 32.60
C PRO A 669 -19.82 23.43 31.97
N LEU A 670 -20.58 24.42 31.50
CA LEU A 670 -20.05 25.59 30.78
C LEU A 670 -18.97 26.37 31.56
N ASN A 671 -19.04 26.39 32.89
CA ASN A 671 -18.06 27.07 33.75
C ASN A 671 -16.71 26.34 33.88
N GLN A 672 -16.62 25.08 33.46
CA GLN A 672 -15.38 24.30 33.45
C GLN A 672 -14.72 24.26 32.06
N ARG A 673 -15.43 24.72 31.04
CA ARG A 673 -14.92 24.79 29.67
C ARG A 673 -14.01 26.00 29.50
N PRO A 674 -12.95 25.90 28.67
CA PRO A 674 -12.09 27.05 28.37
C PRO A 674 -12.87 28.15 27.63
N ALA A 675 -12.40 29.39 27.77
CA ALA A 675 -13.01 30.54 27.09
C ALA A 675 -12.81 30.46 25.57
N SER A 676 -13.87 30.71 24.81
CA SER A 676 -13.82 30.80 23.35
C SER A 676 -12.97 31.98 22.91
N ARG A 677 -12.12 31.76 21.89
CA ARG A 677 -11.40 32.83 21.19
C ARG A 677 -12.17 33.36 19.98
N ALA A 678 -13.24 32.67 19.56
CA ALA A 678 -14.09 33.07 18.44
C ALA A 678 -15.25 33.97 18.88
N VAL A 679 -15.86 33.64 20.01
CA VAL A 679 -17.03 34.34 20.55
C VAL A 679 -16.65 34.92 21.89
N LYS A 680 -16.63 36.26 21.96
CA LYS A 680 -16.33 36.97 23.19
C LYS A 680 -17.36 36.61 24.28
N ASP A 681 -16.87 36.43 25.51
CA ASP A 681 -17.70 36.12 26.69
C ASP A 681 -18.54 34.85 26.49
N ALA A 682 -17.98 33.83 25.82
CA ALA A 682 -18.54 32.50 25.68
C ALA A 682 -17.50 31.44 26.03
N ALA A 683 -17.94 30.28 26.49
CA ALA A 683 -17.12 29.09 26.56
C ALA A 683 -17.01 28.38 25.20
N VAL A 684 -15.99 27.55 25.00
CA VAL A 684 -15.91 26.70 23.80
C VAL A 684 -17.14 25.81 23.67
N PHE A 685 -17.66 25.71 22.45
CA PHE A 685 -18.85 24.90 22.13
C PHE A 685 -20.11 25.29 22.93
N GLU A 686 -20.20 26.54 23.37
CA GLU A 686 -21.41 27.07 23.99
C GLU A 686 -22.48 27.34 22.92
N PHE A 687 -23.61 26.63 23.03
CA PHE A 687 -24.80 26.93 22.23
C PHE A 687 -25.55 28.09 22.87
N LYS A 688 -25.40 29.30 22.32
CA LYS A 688 -26.23 30.44 22.72
C LYS A 688 -27.61 30.31 22.11
N GLU A 689 -28.65 30.40 22.94
CA GLU A 689 -30.02 30.43 22.46
C GLU A 689 -30.22 31.61 21.49
N VAL A 690 -30.81 31.31 20.34
CA VAL A 690 -31.16 32.34 19.36
C VAL A 690 -32.34 33.14 19.90
N GLU A 691 -32.20 34.45 19.98
CA GLU A 691 -33.30 35.35 20.34
C GLU A 691 -34.50 35.05 19.45
N LYS A 692 -35.68 34.80 20.04
CA LYS A 692 -36.90 34.46 19.29
C LYS A 692 -37.82 35.68 19.23
N ILE A 693 -38.31 36.02 18.03
CA ILE A 693 -39.40 36.97 17.82
C ILE A 693 -40.60 36.17 17.33
N ASN A 694 -41.71 36.20 18.06
CA ASN A 694 -42.92 35.40 17.75
C ASN A 694 -42.62 33.89 17.56
N ASN A 695 -41.83 33.30 18.45
CA ASN A 695 -41.36 31.90 18.38
C ASN A 695 -40.49 31.54 17.15
N LEU A 696 -40.13 32.50 16.30
CA LEU A 696 -39.19 32.30 15.20
C LEU A 696 -37.80 32.84 15.57
N PRO A 697 -36.72 32.18 15.15
CA PRO A 697 -35.36 32.67 15.38
C PRO A 697 -35.16 34.03 14.70
N LYS A 698 -34.74 35.02 15.47
CA LYS A 698 -34.33 36.33 14.95
C LYS A 698 -33.06 36.15 14.13
N LEU A 699 -33.16 36.42 12.84
CA LEU A 699 -32.01 36.38 11.95
C LEU A 699 -31.12 37.59 12.21
N ASN A 700 -29.82 37.36 12.33
CA ASN A 700 -28.84 38.43 12.41
C ASN A 700 -28.72 39.15 11.07
N GLU A 701 -28.35 40.44 11.09
CA GLU A 701 -28.09 41.22 9.87
C GLU A 701 -26.95 40.65 8.99
N ARG A 702 -26.10 39.79 9.56
CA ARG A 702 -25.00 39.10 8.87
C ARG A 702 -25.01 37.62 9.21
N THR A 703 -24.62 36.79 8.24
CA THR A 703 -24.45 35.35 8.45
C THR A 703 -23.35 35.09 9.48
N ASN A 704 -23.67 34.32 10.51
CA ASN A 704 -22.68 33.87 11.49
C ASN A 704 -21.69 32.92 10.81
N ASN A 705 -20.39 33.12 11.04
CA ASN A 705 -19.36 32.24 10.51
C ASN A 705 -19.18 31.03 11.44
N PHE A 706 -20.21 30.17 11.49
CA PHE A 706 -20.29 29.03 12.40
C PHE A 706 -19.06 28.10 12.29
N MET A 707 -18.68 27.74 11.07
CA MET A 707 -17.52 26.87 10.83
C MET A 707 -16.23 27.48 11.38
N LYS A 708 -15.98 28.77 11.11
CA LYS A 708 -14.81 29.45 11.67
C LYS A 708 -14.85 29.41 13.20
N ASN A 709 -15.99 29.72 13.80
CA ASN A 709 -16.13 29.74 15.26
C ASN A 709 -15.88 28.36 15.88
N TYR A 710 -16.48 27.31 15.30
CA TYR A 710 -16.26 25.93 15.71
C TYR A 710 -14.79 25.53 15.64
N LEU A 711 -14.08 25.86 14.54
CA LEU A 711 -12.67 25.50 14.39
C LEU A 711 -11.76 26.22 15.39
N PHE A 712 -12.01 27.51 15.65
CA PHE A 712 -11.28 28.25 16.68
C PHE A 712 -11.54 27.67 18.07
N ASP A 713 -12.79 27.32 18.38
CA ASP A 713 -13.14 26.65 19.63
C ASP A 713 -12.47 25.28 19.73
N TRP A 714 -12.43 24.51 18.64
CA TRP A 714 -11.78 23.21 18.60
C TRP A 714 -10.26 23.33 18.83
N PHE A 715 -9.58 24.33 18.24
CA PHE A 715 -8.15 24.55 18.51
C PHE A 715 -7.87 24.94 19.96
N VAL A 716 -8.73 25.77 20.56
CA VAL A 716 -8.62 26.13 21.98
C VAL A 716 -8.88 24.92 22.88
N ALA A 717 -9.94 24.16 22.57
CA ALA A 717 -10.28 22.92 23.27
C ALA A 717 -9.13 21.92 23.18
N PHE A 718 -8.53 21.72 22.00
CA PHE A 718 -7.39 20.82 21.81
C PHE A 718 -6.17 21.26 22.62
N GLY A 719 -5.86 22.56 22.63
CA GLY A 719 -4.77 23.10 23.45
C GLY A 719 -4.96 22.82 24.95
N GLN A 720 -6.16 23.07 25.48
CA GLN A 720 -6.47 22.76 26.88
C GLN A 720 -6.49 21.25 27.16
N PHE A 721 -6.99 20.46 26.21
CA PHE A 721 -7.06 19.00 26.29
C PHE A 721 -5.67 18.37 26.40
N ALA A 722 -4.73 18.80 25.55
CA ALA A 722 -3.32 18.37 25.54
C ALA A 722 -2.56 18.85 26.78
N GLU A 723 -2.82 20.06 27.27
CA GLU A 723 -2.23 20.53 28.52
C GLU A 723 -2.70 19.70 29.72
N SER A 724 -3.99 19.42 29.80
CA SER A 724 -4.57 18.55 30.83
C SER A 724 -4.13 17.07 30.69
N ASN A 725 -3.49 16.69 29.58
CA ASN A 725 -2.88 15.37 29.43
C ASN A 725 -1.47 15.31 30.03
N ALA A 726 -0.86 16.44 30.43
CA ALA A 726 0.46 16.41 31.06
C ALA A 726 0.45 15.58 32.35
N GLY A 727 1.41 14.66 32.49
CA GLY A 727 1.47 13.70 33.61
C GLY A 727 0.48 12.53 33.49
N HIS A 728 -0.37 12.54 32.45
CA HIS A 728 -1.09 11.38 31.98
C HIS A 728 -0.42 10.95 30.67
N SER A 729 0.52 10.02 30.71
CA SER A 729 0.83 9.24 29.51
C SER A 729 -0.34 8.27 29.26
N ALA A 730 -0.52 7.79 28.03
CA ALA A 730 -1.42 6.66 27.74
C ALA A 730 -1.29 5.64 28.88
N GLY A 731 -2.43 5.33 29.52
CA GLY A 731 -2.59 5.15 30.96
C GLY A 731 -1.60 4.23 31.69
N ARG A 732 -1.89 3.98 32.97
CA ARG A 732 -1.18 3.03 33.84
C ARG A 732 -1.26 1.56 33.36
N GLU A 733 -1.28 1.30 32.06
CA GLU A 733 -1.19 -0.02 31.43
C GLU A 733 0.21 -0.62 31.56
N ILE A 734 1.24 0.23 31.64
CA ILE A 734 2.61 -0.21 31.93
C ILE A 734 3.09 0.29 33.29
N ASP A 735 3.58 -0.63 34.12
CA ASP A 735 4.15 -0.31 35.42
C ASP A 735 5.54 0.35 35.30
N ALA A 736 6.09 0.83 36.42
CA ALA A 736 7.41 1.47 36.43
C ALA A 736 8.55 0.55 35.92
N SER A 737 8.42 -0.77 36.09
CA SER A 737 9.39 -1.75 35.57
C SER A 737 9.27 -1.89 34.05
N GLN A 738 8.05 -1.90 33.51
CA GLN A 738 7.78 -1.94 32.07
C GLN A 738 8.19 -0.62 31.39
N ASN A 739 7.95 0.53 32.01
CA ASN A 739 8.44 1.83 31.51
C ASN A 739 9.99 1.89 31.49
N ALA A 740 10.66 1.34 32.51
CA ALA A 740 12.12 1.23 32.51
C ALA A 740 12.62 0.33 31.36
N LYS A 741 12.01 -0.85 31.17
CA LYS A 741 12.32 -1.75 30.05
C LYS A 741 12.08 -1.11 28.68
N LEU A 742 10.99 -0.35 28.54
CA LEU A 742 10.72 0.42 27.33
C LEU A 742 11.82 1.47 27.10
N GLY A 743 12.26 2.16 28.15
CA GLY A 743 13.40 3.07 28.10
C GLY A 743 14.68 2.41 27.60
N ASP A 744 14.99 1.19 28.07
CA ASP A 744 16.13 0.40 27.59
C ASP A 744 16.01 0.07 26.10
N VAL A 745 14.83 -0.37 25.65
CA VAL A 745 14.56 -0.68 24.23
C VAL A 745 14.70 0.58 23.36
N LEU A 746 14.13 1.70 23.78
CA LEU A 746 14.23 2.97 23.04
C LEU A 746 15.68 3.47 22.97
N ALA A 747 16.46 3.29 24.04
CA ALA A 747 17.89 3.60 24.03
C ALA A 747 18.66 2.75 23.02
N ILE A 748 18.33 1.46 22.88
CA ILE A 748 18.92 0.58 21.85
C ILE A 748 18.59 1.09 20.44
N PHE A 749 17.32 1.45 20.17
CA PHE A 749 16.92 2.00 18.88
C PHE A 749 17.64 3.32 18.57
N SER A 750 17.64 4.27 19.49
CA SER A 750 18.34 5.54 19.32
C SER A 750 19.85 5.36 19.12
N ALA A 751 20.48 4.40 19.82
CA ALA A 751 21.90 4.09 19.66
C ALA A 751 22.22 3.36 18.33
N SER A 752 21.21 2.74 17.71
CA SER A 752 21.34 2.07 16.41
C SER A 752 21.24 3.05 15.22
N ALA A 753 20.85 4.31 15.48
CA ALA A 753 20.86 5.34 14.46
C ALA A 753 22.29 5.57 13.97
N ILE A 754 22.48 5.56 12.65
CA ILE A 754 23.80 5.69 12.05
C ILE A 754 23.99 7.16 11.68
N ASN A 755 25.03 7.80 12.22
CA ASN A 755 25.42 9.18 11.87
C ASN A 755 26.12 9.25 10.53
#